data_AF-A0AA90KIU6-F1
#
_entry.id   AF-A0AA90KIU6-F1
#
_cell.length_a   1.000
_cell.length_b   1.000
_cell.length_c   1.000
_cell.angle_alpha   90.00
_cell.angle_beta   90.00
_cell.angle_gamma   90.00
#
_symmetry.space_group_name_H-M   'P 1'
#
loop_
_entity.id
_entity.type
_entity.pdbx_description
1 polymer ?
#
loop_
_entity_poly.entity_id
_entity_poly.type
_entity_poly.pdbx_seq_one_letter_code
_entity_poly.pdbx_strand_id
1 'polypeptide(L)'
;MTTPDTLAASPAVPQPRSSPAPTGDTGAGRVPGDIGASRAADATSLPTSPARAVGRPRATADAMRGAAAGTGNGLSAVVPTGGASGALSAAYTTADAIGTENLLRCWVRETGAVPGADGVLRLALTATGCVLRVPVRYWSPAGTHRFGPPLIDGPPVAADSPVTDSSPVAAAPGAAPAPDAEPPRATGSAPAPDAAPPRAPVDAVTLAALLAREAGAAGGAVADRTDLVARVADSVRRTALFVADRRARPAAPPGTPPFLAAEQALVLGHPAHPSPKSRVGLSDAETSAYSPETRGAFQVHWWAVDRSVLAMDSGWREGGRPVPADVLTARLAGPGLRLPEGTAALPVHPWQARELGERPRVRALLNAGLLRDLGPLGEAWRPTSSVRTLYRAGADTMLKLSLALRITNSRRENLRKELLRGAEVNRLLRGPVGRRWRAGCPGFDIVRDPAWIAVDGPSGEPVTGLDVVLRHVPFGPRDAVVCLAGLTAAGPHGEWRSGLAELTLRLAERTGRPVGAVGTEWFLRYLDAVVRPILRLDGQAGIALEAHQQNTLVALDPLGWPRGGWFRDNQGYYFRASRRAALDRALPGIGTASETFVDDAVADERFAYYLGINNVLGLIGAFGAQRLADERVLLAAFRRFLAREAGVPDPSGLPGTLLDSPTLRCKANLLTRLNGLDELVGPVDTQSVYVTLTNPLAAPAA
;
A
#
# COMPACT_ATOMS: atom_id res chain seq x y z
N MET A 1 -42.05 -14.91 -37.15
CA MET A 1 -42.49 -14.99 -38.56
C MET A 1 -42.37 -13.60 -39.16
N THR A 2 -41.67 -13.53 -40.30
CA THR A 2 -41.74 -12.52 -41.38
C THR A 2 -41.45 -11.05 -41.09
N THR A 3 -40.22 -10.63 -41.42
CA THR A 3 -39.91 -9.37 -42.14
C THR A 3 -40.43 -9.48 -43.59
N PRO A 4 -40.63 -8.37 -44.37
CA PRO A 4 -39.50 -7.71 -45.07
C PRO A 4 -39.65 -6.20 -45.48
N ASP A 5 -38.48 -5.56 -45.71
CA ASP A 5 -38.15 -4.70 -46.90
C ASP A 5 -38.75 -3.27 -47.07
N THR A 6 -38.13 -2.24 -47.68
CA THR A 6 -36.76 -1.85 -48.12
C THR A 6 -36.77 -0.34 -48.47
N LEU A 7 -35.59 0.31 -48.45
CA LEU A 7 -35.07 1.40 -49.34
C LEU A 7 -35.74 2.80 -49.44
N ALA A 8 -34.94 3.84 -49.16
CA ALA A 8 -34.65 4.95 -50.11
C ALA A 8 -33.43 5.81 -49.67
N ALA A 9 -32.46 5.96 -50.58
CA ALA A 9 -31.25 6.81 -50.51
C ALA A 9 -31.53 8.19 -51.16
N SER A 10 -30.85 9.30 -50.80
CA SER A 10 -29.63 9.89 -51.43
C SER A 10 -29.67 11.44 -51.23
N PRO A 11 -28.67 12.29 -51.57
CA PRO A 11 -27.29 12.04 -52.04
C PRO A 11 -26.17 12.88 -51.33
N ALA A 12 -24.92 12.56 -51.68
CA ALA A 12 -23.68 13.30 -51.40
C ALA A 12 -23.10 13.93 -52.68
N VAL A 13 -22.30 15.02 -52.58
CA VAL A 13 -21.31 15.48 -53.59
C VAL A 13 -20.28 16.46 -52.91
N PRO A 14 -19.07 16.77 -53.44
CA PRO A 14 -17.83 15.98 -53.45
C PRO A 14 -16.56 16.74 -52.94
N GLN A 15 -15.44 16.01 -52.81
CA GLN A 15 -14.06 16.52 -52.74
C GLN A 15 -13.36 16.49 -54.12
N PRO A 16 -12.24 17.22 -54.32
CA PRO A 16 -11.28 16.93 -55.39
C PRO A 16 -9.93 16.36 -54.86
N ARG A 17 -9.31 15.50 -55.69
CA ARG A 17 -7.97 14.89 -55.55
C ARG A 17 -7.07 15.26 -56.75
N SER A 18 -5.75 15.31 -56.55
CA SER A 18 -4.66 14.83 -57.44
C SER A 18 -3.28 15.20 -56.82
N SER A 19 -2.42 14.29 -56.31
CA SER A 19 -1.39 13.40 -56.95
C SER A 19 -0.14 14.14 -57.52
N PRO A 20 1.03 13.48 -57.74
CA PRO A 20 1.94 12.77 -56.81
C PRO A 20 3.46 13.17 -56.95
N ALA A 21 4.36 12.44 -56.27
CA ALA A 21 5.80 12.66 -55.99
C ALA A 21 6.81 12.77 -57.17
N PRO A 22 8.11 13.02 -56.89
CA PRO A 22 9.08 11.92 -57.08
C PRO A 22 10.23 11.82 -56.04
N THR A 23 10.97 10.71 -56.21
CA THR A 23 12.08 10.07 -55.49
C THR A 23 13.46 10.75 -55.58
N GLY A 24 14.36 10.45 -54.63
CA GLY A 24 15.81 10.66 -54.76
C GLY A 24 16.63 10.04 -53.63
N ASP A 25 17.51 9.11 -53.99
CA ASP A 25 18.38 8.26 -53.15
C ASP A 25 19.81 8.84 -53.05
N THR A 26 20.62 8.23 -52.18
CA THR A 26 22.11 8.17 -52.10
C THR A 26 22.88 9.13 -51.18
N GLY A 27 23.83 8.54 -50.43
CA GLY A 27 25.18 9.12 -50.34
C GLY A 27 25.81 9.27 -48.96
N ALA A 28 26.62 8.29 -48.56
CA ALA A 28 27.54 8.34 -47.43
C ALA A 28 28.73 9.30 -47.62
N GLY A 29 29.31 9.77 -46.51
CA GLY A 29 30.77 9.89 -46.37
C GLY A 29 31.40 11.27 -46.07
N ARG A 30 32.25 11.26 -45.04
CA ARG A 30 33.46 12.07 -44.78
C ARG A 30 33.38 13.46 -44.11
N VAL A 31 33.75 13.44 -42.82
CA VAL A 31 34.77 14.29 -42.13
C VAL A 31 36.15 14.09 -42.84
N PRO A 32 37.19 14.98 -42.84
CA PRO A 32 37.63 15.95 -41.81
C PRO A 32 38.09 17.34 -42.32
N GLY A 33 38.34 18.27 -41.38
CA GLY A 33 39.10 19.49 -41.65
C GLY A 33 39.22 20.39 -40.43
N ASP A 34 40.24 20.14 -39.63
CA ASP A 34 40.73 20.96 -38.52
C ASP A 34 41.44 22.24 -39.05
N ILE A 35 41.89 23.10 -38.11
CA ILE A 35 42.82 24.25 -38.23
C ILE A 35 42.16 25.63 -37.98
N GLY A 36 42.61 26.28 -36.89
CA GLY A 36 42.57 27.74 -36.79
C GLY A 36 42.66 28.33 -35.39
N ALA A 37 43.72 28.03 -34.63
CA ALA A 37 44.10 28.80 -33.44
C ALA A 37 44.77 30.13 -33.82
N SER A 38 44.46 31.23 -33.12
CA SER A 38 45.43 32.31 -32.81
C SER A 38 44.89 33.40 -31.87
N ARG A 39 45.48 33.41 -30.67
CA ARG A 39 46.08 34.51 -29.88
C ARG A 39 45.27 35.68 -29.30
N ALA A 40 45.72 35.94 -28.06
CA ALA A 40 45.45 36.98 -27.07
C ALA A 40 46.03 38.37 -27.42
N ALA A 41 45.57 39.43 -26.72
CA ALA A 41 46.34 40.16 -25.68
C ALA A 41 45.66 41.48 -25.21
N ASP A 42 45.95 41.84 -23.95
CA ASP A 42 46.11 43.17 -23.33
C ASP A 42 44.93 44.02 -22.76
N ALA A 43 44.72 43.87 -21.45
CA ALA A 43 45.09 44.74 -20.30
C ALA A 43 44.96 46.29 -20.31
N THR A 44 44.75 46.79 -19.05
CA THR A 44 44.92 48.15 -18.46
C THR A 44 43.68 49.09 -18.51
N SER A 45 43.29 49.90 -17.50
CA SER A 45 43.75 50.25 -16.14
C SER A 45 42.69 51.16 -15.45
N LEU A 46 42.71 51.25 -14.11
CA LEU A 46 41.96 52.19 -13.22
C LEU A 46 42.50 53.64 -13.32
N PRO A 47 41.80 54.68 -12.78
CA PRO A 47 42.17 55.20 -11.43
C PRO A 47 41.02 55.89 -10.60
N THR A 48 40.95 55.64 -9.28
CA THR A 48 41.15 56.54 -8.09
C THR A 48 40.08 57.59 -7.66
N SER A 49 39.73 57.53 -6.35
CA SER A 49 38.90 58.43 -5.52
C SER A 49 39.51 59.81 -5.19
N PRO A 50 38.81 60.70 -4.44
CA PRO A 50 39.08 60.83 -2.99
C PRO A 50 37.86 61.14 -2.08
N ALA A 51 38.12 61.22 -0.76
CA ALA A 51 37.22 61.11 0.39
C ALA A 51 36.93 62.42 1.17
N ARG A 52 35.93 62.42 2.07
CA ARG A 52 36.04 62.91 3.48
C ARG A 52 34.86 62.53 4.41
N ALA A 53 35.20 62.33 5.69
CA ALA A 53 34.45 61.83 6.86
C ALA A 53 33.51 62.88 7.51
N VAL A 54 32.59 62.62 8.48
CA VAL A 54 32.70 62.02 9.84
C VAL A 54 31.29 61.71 10.40
N GLY A 55 31.05 60.53 11.01
CA GLY A 55 30.59 60.43 12.42
C GLY A 55 29.65 59.23 12.72
N ARG A 56 30.03 58.38 13.69
CA ARG A 56 29.39 57.10 14.15
C ARG A 56 28.70 57.32 15.53
N PRO A 57 27.81 56.45 16.06
CA PRO A 57 28.10 55.04 16.48
C PRO A 57 26.87 54.07 16.33
N ARG A 58 26.83 52.75 16.61
CA ARG A 58 27.70 51.65 17.08
C ARG A 58 26.93 50.35 16.73
N ALA A 59 27.57 49.33 16.16
CA ALA A 59 27.02 47.96 16.06
C ALA A 59 28.20 46.96 16.01
N THR A 60 28.13 45.89 16.79
CA THR A 60 29.12 44.81 16.86
C THR A 60 28.60 43.57 16.15
N ALA A 61 29.41 43.06 15.22
CA ALA A 61 29.25 41.84 14.45
C ALA A 61 29.88 40.64 15.17
N ASP A 62 29.36 39.44 14.94
CA ASP A 62 30.06 38.35 14.23
C ASP A 62 29.43 36.98 14.56
N ALA A 63 29.14 36.20 13.50
CA ALA A 63 29.42 34.75 13.43
C ALA A 63 28.84 34.12 12.13
N MET A 64 29.71 33.75 11.20
CA MET A 64 29.46 32.64 10.27
C MET A 64 30.79 32.02 9.77
N ARG A 65 30.85 30.67 9.83
CA ARG A 65 31.81 29.71 9.24
C ARG A 65 33.15 29.54 9.98
N GLY A 66 33.67 28.35 10.27
CA GLY A 66 33.23 26.98 9.97
C GLY A 66 34.24 25.93 10.48
N ALA A 67 33.97 24.67 10.10
CA ALA A 67 34.84 23.48 10.08
C ALA A 67 35.11 22.69 11.39
N ALA A 68 34.48 21.52 11.45
CA ALA A 68 35.02 20.16 11.67
C ALA A 68 36.01 19.82 12.83
N ALA A 69 35.78 18.61 13.35
CA ALA A 69 36.63 17.74 14.19
C ALA A 69 36.42 17.81 15.72
N GLY A 70 36.28 16.61 16.33
CA GLY A 70 35.80 16.35 17.69
C GLY A 70 36.64 16.94 18.83
N THR A 71 36.11 17.01 20.05
CA THR A 71 36.10 15.89 20.99
C THR A 71 35.31 16.27 22.26
N GLY A 72 34.65 15.30 22.88
CA GLY A 72 34.63 15.13 24.36
C GLY A 72 33.81 16.09 25.24
N ASN A 73 32.68 15.56 25.71
CA ASN A 73 32.06 15.70 27.05
C ASN A 73 31.51 17.05 27.54
N GLY A 74 30.24 17.00 27.96
CA GLY A 74 29.75 17.86 29.03
C GLY A 74 28.28 18.30 29.00
N LEU A 75 27.33 17.49 28.54
CA LEU A 75 25.91 17.76 28.80
C LEU A 75 25.36 16.71 29.78
N SER A 76 25.22 17.17 31.03
CA SER A 76 24.59 16.44 32.12
C SER A 76 23.18 16.03 31.69
N ALA A 77 23.01 14.73 31.48
CA ALA A 77 21.73 14.12 31.20
C ALA A 77 20.89 14.15 32.49
N VAL A 78 19.78 14.89 32.46
CA VAL A 78 18.68 14.59 33.36
C VAL A 78 18.06 13.27 32.86
N VAL A 79 18.50 12.18 33.46
CA VAL A 79 17.93 10.84 33.27
C VAL A 79 16.49 10.85 33.81
N PRO A 80 15.46 10.55 33.01
CA PRO A 80 14.14 10.29 33.55
C PRO A 80 14.21 8.99 34.36
N THR A 81 13.97 9.10 35.65
CA THR A 81 13.96 8.00 36.61
C THR A 81 12.86 6.99 36.28
N GLY A 82 13.24 5.73 36.00
CA GLY A 82 12.42 4.51 36.10
C GLY A 82 11.23 4.27 35.16
N GLY A 83 10.41 5.30 34.85
CA GLY A 83 9.09 5.11 34.22
C GLY A 83 9.09 5.01 32.68
N ALA A 84 9.93 5.79 32.00
CA ALA A 84 9.99 5.80 30.53
C ALA A 84 10.58 4.51 29.94
N SER A 85 11.53 3.89 30.66
CA SER A 85 12.14 2.61 30.29
C SER A 85 11.12 1.46 30.38
N GLY A 86 10.30 1.45 31.44
CA GLY A 86 9.25 0.43 31.63
C GLY A 86 8.15 0.48 30.57
N ALA A 87 7.70 1.69 30.20
CA ALA A 87 6.67 1.86 29.17
C ALA A 87 7.12 1.38 27.79
N LEU A 88 8.37 1.68 27.41
CA LEU A 88 8.94 1.21 26.15
C LEU A 88 9.15 -0.31 26.17
N SER A 89 9.62 -0.87 27.29
CA SER A 89 9.75 -2.32 27.48
C SER A 89 8.40 -3.05 27.28
N ALA A 90 7.32 -2.56 27.89
CA ALA A 90 5.98 -3.12 27.70
C ALA A 90 5.48 -3.00 26.25
N ALA A 91 5.85 -1.93 25.54
CA ALA A 91 5.54 -1.77 24.12
C ALA A 91 6.30 -2.77 23.23
N TYR A 92 7.54 -3.13 23.60
CA TYR A 92 8.30 -4.19 22.92
C TYR A 92 7.64 -5.56 23.08
N THR A 93 7.23 -5.95 24.29
CA THR A 93 6.50 -7.21 24.50
C THR A 93 5.23 -7.28 23.66
N THR A 94 4.52 -6.14 23.55
CA THR A 94 3.31 -6.04 22.74
C THR A 94 3.62 -6.17 21.24
N ALA A 95 4.64 -5.45 20.77
CA ALA A 95 5.06 -5.48 19.37
C ALA A 95 5.57 -6.86 18.94
N ASP A 96 6.27 -7.56 19.84
CA ASP A 96 6.73 -8.92 19.63
C ASP A 96 5.56 -9.88 19.43
N ALA A 97 4.58 -9.88 20.34
CA ALA A 97 3.38 -10.71 20.23
C ALA A 97 2.61 -10.45 18.92
N ILE A 98 2.54 -9.19 18.46
CA ILE A 98 1.93 -8.84 17.17
C ILE A 98 2.77 -9.34 15.99
N GLY A 99 4.09 -9.21 16.05
CA GLY A 99 5.01 -9.74 15.02
C GLY A 99 4.86 -11.25 14.87
N THR A 100 4.85 -11.97 16.00
CA THR A 100 4.62 -13.41 16.08
C THR A 100 3.28 -13.81 15.48
N GLU A 101 2.19 -13.12 15.84
CA GLU A 101 0.86 -13.41 15.31
C GLU A 101 0.78 -13.18 13.79
N ASN A 102 1.43 -12.15 13.26
CA ASN A 102 1.48 -11.88 11.82
C ASN A 102 2.28 -12.96 11.06
N LEU A 103 3.41 -13.42 11.60
CA LEU A 103 4.19 -14.52 11.02
C LEU A 103 3.37 -15.82 10.97
N LEU A 104 2.69 -16.16 12.07
CA LEU A 104 1.83 -17.34 12.14
C LEU A 104 0.67 -17.27 11.13
N ARG A 105 0.03 -16.10 10.96
CA ARG A 105 -0.99 -15.91 9.93
C ARG A 105 -0.44 -16.09 8.52
N CYS A 106 0.75 -15.55 8.24
CA CYS A 106 1.41 -15.77 6.95
C CYS A 106 1.69 -17.25 6.73
N TRP A 107 2.29 -17.93 7.71
CA TRP A 107 2.63 -19.34 7.63
C TRP A 107 1.41 -20.22 7.40
N VAL A 108 0.37 -20.09 8.23
CA VAL A 108 -0.88 -20.86 8.10
C VAL A 108 -1.50 -20.66 6.73
N ARG A 109 -1.61 -19.41 6.27
CA ARG A 109 -2.16 -19.10 4.96
C ARG A 109 -1.33 -19.67 3.82
N GLU A 110 -0.01 -19.67 3.96
CA GLU A 110 0.91 -20.01 2.86
C GLU A 110 1.28 -21.50 2.81
N THR A 111 1.05 -22.24 3.89
CA THR A 111 1.29 -23.69 3.98
C THR A 111 0.02 -24.54 4.05
N GLY A 112 -1.13 -23.92 4.36
CA GLY A 112 -2.38 -24.64 4.60
C GLY A 112 -2.44 -25.35 5.95
N ALA A 113 -1.54 -25.05 6.88
CA ALA A 113 -1.53 -25.65 8.20
C ALA A 113 -2.83 -25.38 8.97
N VAL A 114 -3.40 -26.42 9.58
CA VAL A 114 -4.66 -26.35 10.36
C VAL A 114 -4.44 -26.81 11.80
N PRO A 115 -5.20 -26.27 12.78
CA PRO A 115 -5.13 -26.75 14.15
C PRO A 115 -5.72 -28.15 14.31
N GLY A 116 -5.24 -28.87 15.32
CA GLY A 116 -5.86 -30.12 15.76
C GLY A 116 -7.22 -29.89 16.42
N ALA A 117 -7.95 -30.98 16.67
CA ALA A 117 -9.25 -30.96 17.34
C ALA A 117 -9.19 -30.37 18.77
N ASP A 118 -8.01 -30.38 19.39
CA ASP A 118 -7.73 -29.77 20.69
C ASP A 118 -7.53 -28.24 20.65
N GLY A 119 -7.71 -27.61 19.47
CA GLY A 119 -7.54 -26.17 19.31
C GLY A 119 -6.08 -25.72 19.32
N VAL A 120 -5.13 -26.64 19.14
CA VAL A 120 -3.69 -26.34 19.11
C VAL A 120 -3.16 -26.55 17.70
N LEU A 121 -2.53 -25.51 17.15
CA LEU A 121 -1.76 -25.59 15.91
C LEU A 121 -0.36 -26.13 16.21
N ARG A 122 0.00 -27.23 15.53
CA ARG A 122 1.31 -27.87 15.65
C ARG A 122 2.09 -27.66 14.36
N LEU A 123 3.24 -27.00 14.43
CA LEU A 123 4.12 -26.77 13.29
C LEU A 123 5.36 -27.64 13.45
N ALA A 124 5.43 -28.74 12.71
CA ALA A 124 6.64 -29.56 12.64
C ALA A 124 7.66 -28.86 11.74
N LEU A 125 8.78 -28.43 12.31
CA LEU A 125 9.87 -27.74 11.60
C LEU A 125 11.02 -28.72 11.39
N THR A 126 10.94 -29.49 10.30
CA THR A 126 11.86 -30.58 9.98
C THR A 126 13.31 -30.14 9.85
N ALA A 127 13.57 -28.96 9.28
CA ALA A 127 14.93 -28.42 9.08
C ALA A 127 15.63 -28.02 10.39
N THR A 128 14.86 -27.90 11.47
CA THR A 128 15.35 -27.53 12.81
C THR A 128 15.14 -28.63 13.84
N GLY A 129 14.40 -29.69 13.51
CA GLY A 129 14.09 -30.80 14.41
C GLY A 129 13.22 -30.40 15.59
N CYS A 130 12.44 -29.31 15.49
CA CYS A 130 11.58 -28.83 16.56
C CYS A 130 10.09 -28.82 16.16
N VAL A 131 9.21 -28.89 17.15
CA VAL A 131 7.76 -28.75 16.95
C VAL A 131 7.28 -27.52 17.69
N LEU A 132 6.65 -26.58 17.00
CA LEU A 132 6.00 -25.45 17.66
C LEU A 132 4.56 -25.80 18.01
N ARG A 133 4.17 -25.57 19.25
CA ARG A 133 2.77 -25.61 19.70
C ARG A 133 2.23 -24.22 19.89
N VAL A 134 1.12 -23.93 19.21
CA VAL A 134 0.53 -22.61 19.16
C VAL A 134 -0.95 -22.72 19.54
N PRO A 135 -1.36 -22.23 20.72
CA PRO A 135 -2.76 -22.17 21.09
C PRO A 135 -3.55 -21.30 20.09
N VAL A 136 -4.67 -21.78 19.58
CA VAL A 136 -5.54 -20.97 18.72
C VAL A 136 -6.60 -20.29 19.57
N ARG A 137 -6.62 -18.95 19.56
CA ARG A 137 -7.60 -18.14 20.28
C ARG A 137 -8.86 -17.87 19.45
N TYR A 138 -8.71 -17.83 18.13
CA TYR A 138 -9.80 -17.66 17.18
C TYR A 138 -9.41 -18.25 15.84
N TRP A 139 -10.23 -19.17 15.32
CA TRP A 139 -10.05 -19.75 14.00
C TRP A 139 -11.08 -19.15 13.03
N SER A 140 -10.61 -18.29 12.14
CA SER A 140 -11.45 -17.51 11.22
C SER A 140 -11.64 -18.26 9.89
N PRO A 141 -12.87 -18.53 9.42
CA PRO A 141 -13.11 -19.04 8.08
C PRO A 141 -12.68 -18.06 6.98
N ALA A 142 -12.62 -16.75 7.26
CA ALA A 142 -12.11 -15.74 6.34
C ALA A 142 -10.59 -15.47 6.46
N GLY A 143 -9.87 -16.25 7.28
CA GLY A 143 -8.41 -16.21 7.38
C GLY A 143 -7.82 -15.20 8.39
N THR A 144 -8.65 -14.50 9.18
CA THR A 144 -8.19 -13.56 10.22
C THR A 144 -8.02 -14.27 11.58
N HIS A 145 -7.16 -15.29 11.61
CA HIS A 145 -6.92 -16.11 12.81
C HIS A 145 -6.32 -15.31 13.97
N ARG A 146 -6.56 -15.74 15.22
CA ARG A 146 -5.89 -15.23 16.41
C ARG A 146 -5.14 -16.34 17.14
N PHE A 147 -3.92 -16.05 17.57
CA PHE A 147 -3.03 -17.02 18.19
C PHE A 147 -2.62 -16.61 19.61
N GLY A 148 -2.32 -17.61 20.43
CA GLY A 148 -1.56 -17.48 21.67
C GLY A 148 -0.05 -17.55 21.40
N PRO A 149 0.77 -17.37 22.45
CA PRO A 149 2.22 -17.47 22.33
C PRO A 149 2.65 -18.88 21.87
N PRO A 150 3.50 -19.01 20.84
CA PRO A 150 4.07 -20.29 20.43
C PRO A 150 5.08 -20.80 21.46
N LEU A 151 5.09 -22.11 21.70
CA LEU A 151 6.03 -22.81 22.57
C LEU A 151 6.81 -23.85 21.74
N ILE A 152 8.11 -23.98 21.98
CA ILE A 152 8.90 -25.08 21.42
C ILE A 152 8.60 -26.34 22.23
N ASP A 153 8.03 -27.35 21.60
CA ASP A 153 8.16 -28.71 22.09
C ASP A 153 9.51 -29.27 21.66
N GLY A 154 10.17 -30.01 22.56
CA GLY A 154 11.49 -30.64 22.33
C GLY A 154 11.51 -31.54 21.07
N PRO A 155 12.65 -32.17 20.74
CA PRO A 155 12.73 -33.00 19.54
C PRO A 155 11.59 -34.04 19.53
N PRO A 156 11.04 -34.40 18.35
CA PRO A 156 9.97 -35.37 18.28
C PRO A 156 10.41 -36.62 19.04
N VAL A 157 9.66 -36.99 20.07
CA VAL A 157 9.84 -38.29 20.72
C VAL A 157 9.63 -39.30 19.60
N ALA A 158 10.65 -40.11 19.31
CA ALA A 158 10.54 -41.20 18.36
C ALA A 158 9.38 -42.09 18.81
N ALA A 159 8.24 -41.96 18.15
CA ALA A 159 7.15 -42.90 18.25
C ALA A 159 7.34 -43.85 17.08
N ASP A 160 7.67 -45.10 17.39
CA ASP A 160 7.60 -46.21 16.45
C ASP A 160 6.19 -46.27 15.82
N SER A 161 6.06 -45.77 14.58
CA SER A 161 5.17 -46.28 13.52
C SER A 161 5.31 -45.44 12.26
N PRO A 162 5.23 -46.05 11.06
CA PRO A 162 5.67 -45.43 9.82
C PRO A 162 4.72 -44.32 9.34
N VAL A 163 5.34 -43.32 8.73
CA VAL A 163 4.75 -42.24 7.94
C VAL A 163 3.83 -42.85 6.86
N THR A 164 2.53 -42.56 6.92
CA THR A 164 1.65 -42.74 5.76
C THR A 164 1.77 -41.54 4.84
N ASP A 165 2.22 -41.84 3.64
CA ASP A 165 2.33 -41.01 2.46
C ASP A 165 1.03 -40.21 2.19
N SER A 166 1.20 -38.94 1.81
CA SER A 166 0.11 -38.03 1.50
C SER A 166 -0.34 -38.21 0.05
N SER A 167 -1.51 -38.81 -0.15
CA SER A 167 -2.34 -38.67 -1.36
C SER A 167 -3.81 -38.49 -0.96
N PRO A 168 -4.61 -37.75 -1.76
CA PRO A 168 -5.88 -37.22 -1.30
C PRO A 168 -6.97 -38.29 -1.40
N VAL A 169 -7.62 -38.59 -0.28
CA VAL A 169 -8.86 -39.39 -0.28
C VAL A 169 -9.98 -38.55 0.32
N ALA A 170 -11.06 -38.49 -0.45
CA ALA A 170 -12.30 -37.79 -0.16
C ALA A 170 -12.92 -38.21 1.19
N ALA A 171 -13.43 -37.23 1.94
CA ALA A 171 -14.22 -37.46 3.13
C ALA A 171 -15.71 -37.25 2.80
N ALA A 172 -16.52 -38.29 3.04
CA ALA A 172 -17.98 -38.21 3.12
C ALA A 172 -18.44 -38.31 4.59
N PRO A 173 -19.61 -37.75 4.97
CA PRO A 173 -19.94 -37.46 6.36
C PRO A 173 -20.87 -38.50 7.00
N GLY A 174 -20.80 -38.65 8.34
CA GLY A 174 -21.92 -39.21 9.08
C GLY A 174 -21.65 -39.66 10.52
N ALA A 175 -22.58 -39.25 11.39
CA ALA A 175 -22.99 -39.85 12.67
C ALA A 175 -22.37 -39.33 13.98
N ALA A 176 -23.25 -38.70 14.78
CA ALA A 176 -23.12 -38.44 16.21
C ALA A 176 -23.32 -39.73 17.03
N PRO A 177 -22.87 -39.74 18.30
CA PRO A 177 -23.80 -40.18 19.35
C PRO A 177 -23.79 -39.31 20.61
N ALA A 178 -24.86 -39.48 21.38
CA ALA A 178 -25.32 -38.74 22.55
C ALA A 178 -24.62 -39.16 23.87
N PRO A 179 -24.90 -38.49 25.02
CA PRO A 179 -24.13 -38.57 26.25
C PRO A 179 -24.59 -39.70 27.19
N ASP A 180 -23.69 -40.11 28.09
CA ASP A 180 -23.91 -40.71 29.42
C ASP A 180 -22.96 -41.89 29.68
N ALA A 181 -21.86 -41.61 30.38
CA ALA A 181 -21.12 -42.60 31.17
C ALA A 181 -20.32 -41.90 32.27
N GLU A 182 -20.70 -42.20 33.51
CA GLU A 182 -20.06 -41.76 34.76
C GLU A 182 -18.65 -42.38 34.89
N PRO A 183 -17.60 -41.66 35.34
CA PRO A 183 -16.26 -42.23 35.44
C PRO A 183 -16.07 -43.01 36.76
N PRO A 184 -15.33 -44.13 36.75
CA PRO A 184 -15.02 -44.87 37.96
C PRO A 184 -13.97 -44.14 38.80
N ARG A 185 -14.16 -44.13 40.12
CA ARG A 185 -13.17 -43.67 41.11
C ARG A 185 -11.99 -44.62 41.12
N ALA A 186 -10.81 -44.13 40.73
CA ALA A 186 -9.53 -44.81 40.97
C ALA A 186 -8.75 -44.05 42.05
N THR A 187 -8.63 -44.68 43.21
CA THR A 187 -7.69 -44.33 44.28
C THR A 187 -6.29 -44.80 43.88
N GLY A 188 -5.35 -43.87 43.72
CA GLY A 188 -3.95 -44.20 43.44
C GLY A 188 -3.12 -42.94 43.21
N SER A 189 -2.50 -42.43 44.27
CA SER A 189 -1.51 -41.37 44.23
C SER A 189 -0.24 -41.87 43.53
N ALA A 190 -0.11 -41.62 42.24
CA ALA A 190 1.17 -41.68 41.53
C ALA A 190 1.88 -40.31 41.66
N PRO A 191 3.22 -40.27 41.81
CA PRO A 191 3.95 -39.02 41.90
C PRO A 191 3.75 -38.21 40.62
N ALA A 192 3.41 -36.92 40.77
CA ALA A 192 3.28 -36.00 39.67
C ALA A 192 4.57 -36.04 38.82
N PRO A 193 4.49 -36.17 37.48
CA PRO A 193 5.68 -36.02 36.66
C PRO A 193 6.22 -34.62 36.90
N ASP A 194 7.52 -34.55 37.20
CA ASP A 194 8.29 -33.31 37.34
C ASP A 194 7.80 -32.31 36.30
N ALA A 195 7.20 -31.21 36.77
CA ALA A 195 6.74 -30.16 35.89
C ALA A 195 7.98 -29.57 35.22
N ALA A 196 8.23 -29.97 33.96
CA ALA A 196 9.27 -29.39 33.14
C ALA A 196 9.17 -27.86 33.27
N PRO A 197 10.30 -27.16 33.45
CA PRO A 197 10.29 -25.71 33.66
C PRO A 197 9.47 -25.06 32.54
N PRO A 198 8.63 -24.05 32.85
CA PRO A 198 7.76 -23.44 31.87
C PRO A 198 8.61 -22.97 30.68
N ARG A 199 8.39 -23.60 29.52
CA ARG A 199 9.16 -23.27 28.32
C ARG A 199 8.85 -21.84 27.93
N ALA A 200 9.91 -21.03 27.75
CA ALA A 200 9.75 -19.65 27.34
C ALA A 200 9.06 -19.58 25.96
N PRO A 201 8.09 -18.67 25.76
CA PRO A 201 7.51 -18.41 24.45
C PRO A 201 8.54 -18.06 23.39
N VAL A 202 8.28 -18.46 22.15
CA VAL A 202 9.09 -18.06 20.99
C VAL A 202 8.69 -16.64 20.59
N ASP A 203 9.67 -15.74 20.59
CA ASP A 203 9.52 -14.37 20.12
C ASP A 203 9.47 -14.28 18.58
N ALA A 204 9.12 -13.12 18.05
CA ALA A 204 8.91 -12.93 16.61
C ALA A 204 10.19 -13.13 15.80
N VAL A 205 11.36 -12.74 16.33
CA VAL A 205 12.64 -12.83 15.64
C VAL A 205 13.10 -14.28 15.56
N THR A 206 12.97 -15.01 16.67
CA THR A 206 13.27 -16.44 16.76
C THR A 206 12.33 -17.22 15.85
N LEU A 207 11.02 -16.92 15.88
CA LEU A 207 10.06 -17.54 14.97
C LEU A 207 10.41 -17.27 13.51
N ALA A 208 10.76 -16.03 13.15
CA ALA A 208 11.18 -15.70 11.79
C ALA A 208 12.42 -16.50 11.35
N ALA A 209 13.41 -16.67 12.22
CA ALA A 209 14.60 -17.45 11.92
C ALA A 209 14.28 -18.94 11.71
N LEU A 210 13.40 -19.51 12.55
CA LEU A 210 12.93 -20.89 12.42
C LEU A 210 12.16 -21.11 11.11
N LEU A 211 11.18 -20.24 10.81
CA LEU A 211 10.38 -20.33 9.58
C LEU A 211 11.23 -20.09 8.32
N ALA A 212 12.18 -19.16 8.37
CA ALA A 212 13.09 -18.89 7.26
C ALA A 212 14.00 -20.09 6.97
N ARG A 213 14.44 -20.80 8.01
CA ARG A 213 15.22 -22.02 7.86
C ARG A 213 14.38 -23.16 7.29
N GLU A 214 13.15 -23.32 7.77
CA GLU A 214 12.23 -24.35 7.27
C GLU A 214 11.90 -24.13 5.78
N ALA A 215 11.49 -22.93 5.41
CA ALA A 215 11.18 -22.60 4.01
C ALA A 215 12.43 -22.62 3.12
N GLY A 216 13.61 -22.29 3.68
CA GLY A 216 14.89 -22.31 2.97
C GLY A 216 15.38 -23.70 2.59
N ALA A 217 14.96 -24.74 3.31
CA ALA A 217 15.29 -26.14 2.98
C ALA A 217 14.75 -26.55 1.59
N ALA A 218 13.77 -25.80 1.05
CA ALA A 218 13.21 -26.00 -0.28
C ALA A 218 13.87 -25.16 -1.41
N GLY A 219 14.97 -24.43 -1.14
CA GLY A 219 15.76 -23.77 -2.21
C GLY A 219 15.95 -22.25 -2.14
N GLY A 220 15.90 -21.62 -0.96
CA GLY A 220 16.07 -20.16 -0.80
C GLY A 220 17.51 -19.70 -0.48
N ALA A 221 17.93 -18.56 -1.05
CA ALA A 221 19.25 -17.99 -0.80
C ALA A 221 19.44 -17.63 0.69
N VAL A 222 20.67 -17.78 1.21
CA VAL A 222 21.00 -17.42 2.61
C VAL A 222 20.76 -15.93 2.87
N ALA A 223 21.04 -15.08 1.87
CA ALA A 223 20.88 -13.63 1.96
C ALA A 223 19.41 -13.22 2.20
N ASP A 224 18.46 -13.80 1.46
CA ASP A 224 17.03 -13.44 1.57
C ASP A 224 16.44 -13.85 2.92
N ARG A 225 16.85 -15.02 3.43
CA ARG A 225 16.50 -15.47 4.79
C ARG A 225 17.00 -14.51 5.86
N THR A 226 18.21 -14.00 5.69
CA THR A 226 18.83 -13.07 6.63
C THR A 226 18.14 -11.69 6.57
N ASP A 227 17.82 -11.19 5.37
CA ASP A 227 17.06 -9.95 5.18
C ASP A 227 15.65 -10.06 5.80
N LEU A 228 14.96 -11.20 5.67
CA LEU A 228 13.67 -11.42 6.33
C LEU A 228 13.77 -11.25 7.85
N VAL A 229 14.72 -11.94 8.50
CA VAL A 229 14.89 -11.87 9.97
C VAL A 229 15.21 -10.43 10.41
N ALA A 230 16.12 -9.75 9.71
CA ALA A 230 16.46 -8.36 9.98
C ALA A 230 15.25 -7.42 9.86
N ARG A 231 14.41 -7.62 8.84
CA ARG A 231 13.18 -6.84 8.65
C ARG A 231 12.13 -7.14 9.71
N VAL A 232 12.00 -8.37 10.17
CA VAL A 232 11.09 -8.71 11.27
C VAL A 232 11.53 -7.99 12.54
N ALA A 233 12.83 -8.03 12.87
CA ALA A 233 13.36 -7.32 14.03
C ALA A 233 13.12 -5.79 13.94
N ASP A 234 13.39 -5.18 12.77
CA ASP A 234 13.10 -3.76 12.55
C ASP A 234 11.59 -3.48 12.65
N SER A 235 10.72 -4.33 12.08
CA SER A 235 9.26 -4.18 12.19
C SER A 235 8.77 -4.24 13.64
N VAL A 236 9.32 -5.12 14.48
CA VAL A 236 9.01 -5.19 15.92
C VAL A 236 9.44 -3.89 16.61
N ARG A 237 10.67 -3.43 16.38
CA ARG A 237 11.17 -2.15 16.92
C ARG A 237 10.28 -0.96 16.54
N ARG A 238 9.91 -0.82 15.26
CA ARG A 238 9.02 0.26 14.80
C ARG A 238 7.64 0.16 15.44
N THR A 239 7.08 -1.05 15.51
CA THR A 239 5.77 -1.27 16.13
C THR A 239 5.78 -0.90 17.61
N ALA A 240 6.86 -1.22 18.34
CA ALA A 240 7.03 -0.85 19.75
C ALA A 240 7.01 0.68 19.92
N LEU A 241 7.74 1.41 19.08
CA LEU A 241 7.72 2.88 19.06
C LEU A 241 6.30 3.42 18.81
N PHE A 242 5.58 2.85 17.84
CA PHE A 242 4.22 3.31 17.51
C PHE A 242 3.20 3.01 18.60
N VAL A 243 3.29 1.83 19.23
CA VAL A 243 2.43 1.45 20.35
C VAL A 243 2.71 2.35 21.56
N ALA A 244 3.98 2.58 21.91
CA ALA A 244 4.37 3.48 22.99
C ALA A 244 3.82 4.90 22.74
N ASP A 245 3.97 5.40 21.51
CA ASP A 245 3.45 6.71 21.12
C ASP A 245 1.92 6.80 21.25
N ARG A 246 1.20 5.77 20.80
CA ARG A 246 -0.27 5.72 20.86
C ARG A 246 -0.80 5.58 22.28
N ARG A 247 -0.09 4.88 23.16
CA ARG A 247 -0.41 4.84 24.59
C ARG A 247 -0.22 6.21 25.24
N ALA A 248 0.85 6.92 24.89
CA ALA A 248 1.11 8.26 25.40
C ALA A 248 0.14 9.32 24.83
N ARG A 249 -0.31 9.14 23.58
CA ARG A 249 -1.14 10.11 22.85
C ARG A 249 -2.33 9.40 22.17
N PRO A 250 -3.30 8.88 22.93
CA PRO A 250 -4.36 8.02 22.40
C PRO A 250 -5.29 8.76 21.45
N ALA A 251 -5.76 9.96 21.81
CA ALA A 251 -6.65 10.75 20.99
C ALA A 251 -5.92 11.44 19.83
N ALA A 252 -6.56 11.52 18.66
CA ALA A 252 -6.08 12.37 17.58
C ALA A 252 -6.15 13.84 18.01
N PRO A 253 -5.23 14.70 17.54
CA PRO A 253 -5.31 16.14 17.80
C PRO A 253 -6.66 16.72 17.38
N PRO A 254 -7.24 17.66 18.13
CA PRO A 254 -8.47 18.34 17.75
C PRO A 254 -8.39 18.91 16.33
N GLY A 255 -9.47 18.78 15.56
CA GLY A 255 -9.52 19.25 14.18
C GLY A 255 -8.83 18.34 13.15
N THR A 256 -8.32 17.16 13.55
CA THR A 256 -7.83 16.16 12.59
C THR A 256 -8.98 15.70 11.67
N PRO A 257 -8.86 15.85 10.34
CA PRO A 257 -9.88 15.39 9.40
C PRO A 257 -10.14 13.88 9.53
N PRO A 258 -11.41 13.40 9.39
CA PRO A 258 -11.73 11.97 9.46
C PRO A 258 -10.89 11.10 8.53
N PHE A 259 -10.67 11.58 7.30
CA PHE A 259 -9.78 10.93 6.32
C PHE A 259 -8.38 10.69 6.89
N LEU A 260 -7.74 11.75 7.39
CA LEU A 260 -6.40 11.65 7.93
C LEU A 260 -6.35 10.79 9.20
N ALA A 261 -7.34 10.89 10.08
CA ALA A 261 -7.42 10.06 11.27
C ALA A 261 -7.46 8.55 10.90
N ALA A 262 -8.24 8.18 9.87
CA ALA A 262 -8.28 6.82 9.36
C ALA A 262 -6.96 6.40 8.70
N GLU A 263 -6.33 7.26 7.90
CA GLU A 263 -4.99 6.99 7.32
C GLU A 263 -3.93 6.69 8.39
N GLN A 264 -4.02 7.38 9.52
CA GLN A 264 -3.10 7.26 10.64
C GLN A 264 -3.50 6.13 11.61
N ALA A 265 -4.66 5.50 11.47
CA ALA A 265 -5.15 4.48 12.41
C ALA A 265 -4.47 3.11 12.25
N LEU A 266 -3.84 2.83 11.10
CA LEU A 266 -3.20 1.55 10.80
C LEU A 266 -1.87 1.36 11.54
N VAL A 267 -1.89 1.30 12.88
CA VAL A 267 -0.71 1.26 13.75
C VAL A 267 0.07 -0.04 13.62
N LEU A 268 -0.61 -1.18 13.47
CA LEU A 268 0.03 -2.51 13.42
C LEU A 268 0.35 -2.98 11.98
N GLY A 269 -0.19 -2.30 10.97
CA GLY A 269 0.09 -2.59 9.57
C GLY A 269 -0.72 -3.75 9.03
N HIS A 270 -0.25 -4.34 7.92
CA HIS A 270 -0.95 -5.41 7.24
C HIS A 270 -0.90 -6.72 8.07
N PRO A 271 -2.04 -7.30 8.50
CA PRO A 271 -2.06 -8.43 9.43
C PRO A 271 -1.56 -9.76 8.85
N ALA A 272 -1.53 -9.88 7.52
CA ALA A 272 -0.99 -11.05 6.83
C ALA A 272 0.27 -10.71 5.99
N HIS A 273 1.22 -10.04 6.62
CA HIS A 273 2.56 -9.76 6.09
C HIS A 273 3.60 -9.96 7.21
N PRO A 274 4.80 -10.52 6.94
CA PRO A 274 5.75 -10.89 8.00
C PRO A 274 6.39 -9.69 8.73
N SER A 275 6.61 -8.58 8.03
CA SER A 275 7.30 -7.39 8.54
C SER A 275 6.59 -6.07 8.16
N PRO A 276 5.31 -5.88 8.52
CA PRO A 276 4.46 -4.84 7.94
C PRO A 276 4.89 -3.41 8.29
N LYS A 277 5.71 -3.23 9.34
CA LYS A 277 6.22 -1.95 9.81
C LYS A 277 7.72 -1.78 9.61
N SER A 278 8.38 -2.70 8.89
CA SER A 278 9.79 -2.52 8.57
C SER A 278 9.99 -1.30 7.68
N ARG A 279 10.95 -0.46 8.06
CA ARG A 279 11.38 0.78 7.41
C ARG A 279 12.91 0.94 7.52
N VAL A 280 13.64 -0.16 7.27
CA VAL A 280 15.10 -0.16 7.25
C VAL A 280 15.60 1.00 6.38
N GLY A 281 16.48 1.83 6.95
CA GLY A 281 16.97 3.08 6.35
C GLY A 281 16.48 4.35 7.04
N LEU A 282 15.46 4.27 7.91
CA LEU A 282 15.05 5.38 8.78
C LEU A 282 15.71 5.31 10.16
N SER A 283 16.20 6.44 10.65
CA SER A 283 16.47 6.65 12.07
C SER A 283 15.18 6.72 12.90
N ASP A 284 15.28 6.72 14.23
CA ASP A 284 14.10 6.82 15.11
C ASP A 284 13.43 8.20 15.03
N ALA A 285 14.22 9.27 14.84
CA ALA A 285 13.71 10.62 14.63
C ALA A 285 12.95 10.73 13.29
N GLU A 286 13.53 10.23 12.21
CA GLU A 286 12.88 10.19 10.89
C GLU A 286 11.65 9.28 10.91
N THR A 287 11.72 8.14 11.60
CA THR A 287 10.54 7.30 11.84
C THR A 287 9.45 8.12 12.50
N SER A 288 9.73 8.86 13.57
CA SER A 288 8.72 9.64 14.27
C SER A 288 8.11 10.75 13.42
N ALA A 289 8.92 11.40 12.56
CA ALA A 289 8.46 12.48 11.69
C ALA A 289 7.69 11.99 10.44
N TYR A 290 8.16 10.90 9.81
CA TYR A 290 7.67 10.44 8.51
C TYR A 290 6.59 9.35 8.62
N SER A 291 6.25 8.90 9.83
CA SER A 291 5.30 7.81 10.04
C SER A 291 3.86 8.33 10.27
N PRO A 292 2.85 7.76 9.58
CA PRO A 292 1.44 8.03 9.89
C PRO A 292 1.07 7.56 11.30
N GLU A 293 1.71 6.51 11.81
CA GLU A 293 1.38 5.89 13.09
C GLU A 293 1.66 6.82 14.28
N THR A 294 2.72 7.63 14.21
CA THR A 294 3.06 8.66 15.21
C THR A 294 2.36 10.00 14.97
N ARG A 295 1.47 10.04 13.97
CA ARG A 295 0.82 11.26 13.46
C ARG A 295 1.83 12.33 13.05
N GLY A 296 2.95 11.88 12.48
CA GLY A 296 4.06 12.72 12.06
C GLY A 296 3.65 13.82 11.08
N ALA A 297 4.48 14.86 11.00
CA ALA A 297 4.33 15.94 10.05
C ALA A 297 5.71 16.55 9.76
N PHE A 298 5.95 16.98 8.53
CA PHE A 298 7.24 17.54 8.10
C PHE A 298 7.08 18.46 6.90
N GLN A 299 7.99 19.41 6.73
CA GLN A 299 8.06 20.22 5.50
C GLN A 299 8.60 19.36 4.36
N VAL A 300 7.98 19.47 3.19
CA VAL A 300 8.47 18.83 1.97
C VAL A 300 9.74 19.53 1.51
N HIS A 301 10.68 18.77 0.95
CA HIS A 301 11.92 19.27 0.36
C HIS A 301 11.66 19.70 -1.08
N TRP A 302 12.26 20.79 -1.54
CA TRP A 302 12.02 21.31 -2.89
C TRP A 302 13.31 21.44 -3.66
N TRP A 303 13.30 21.02 -4.92
CA TRP A 303 14.36 21.30 -5.89
C TRP A 303 13.81 22.20 -7.00
N ALA A 304 14.65 23.07 -7.54
CA ALA A 304 14.39 23.74 -8.81
C ALA A 304 14.92 22.85 -9.94
N VAL A 305 14.07 22.61 -10.95
CA VAL A 305 14.38 21.81 -12.13
C VAL A 305 14.41 22.73 -13.34
N ASP A 306 15.50 22.72 -14.09
CA ASP A 306 15.58 23.44 -15.36
C ASP A 306 14.57 22.87 -16.38
N ARG A 307 13.92 23.76 -17.14
CA ARG A 307 12.88 23.35 -18.09
C ARG A 307 13.38 22.41 -19.18
N SER A 308 14.67 22.39 -19.51
CA SER A 308 15.24 21.48 -20.51
C SER A 308 15.22 20.00 -20.09
N VAL A 309 15.11 19.71 -18.79
CA VAL A 309 15.06 18.35 -18.23
C VAL A 309 13.74 18.07 -17.51
N LEU A 310 12.77 18.98 -17.61
CA LEU A 310 11.48 18.86 -16.97
C LEU A 310 10.53 17.99 -17.81
N ALA A 311 9.99 16.94 -17.19
CA ALA A 311 8.90 16.16 -17.75
C ALA A 311 7.63 16.37 -16.93
N MET A 312 6.50 16.63 -17.58
CA MET A 312 5.22 16.77 -16.89
C MET A 312 4.03 16.51 -17.81
N ASP A 313 2.89 16.18 -17.21
CA ASP A 313 1.60 16.18 -17.87
C ASP A 313 0.52 16.63 -16.86
N SER A 314 -0.56 17.21 -17.37
CA SER A 314 -1.68 17.64 -16.54
C SER A 314 -3.01 17.61 -17.29
N GLY A 315 -3.95 16.84 -16.73
CA GLY A 315 -5.37 16.93 -16.99
C GLY A 315 -6.12 17.78 -15.95
N TRP A 316 -5.41 18.51 -15.08
CA TRP A 316 -6.02 19.39 -14.07
C TRP A 316 -6.76 20.55 -14.72
N ARG A 317 -7.93 20.93 -14.18
CA ARG A 317 -8.71 22.06 -14.67
C ARG A 317 -9.31 22.87 -13.52
N GLU A 318 -9.22 24.19 -13.62
CA GLU A 318 -9.83 25.16 -12.71
C GLU A 318 -10.71 26.10 -13.53
N GLY A 319 -12.00 26.21 -13.20
CA GLY A 319 -12.94 27.02 -13.99
C GLY A 319 -12.98 26.64 -15.48
N GLY A 320 -12.76 25.36 -15.80
CA GLY A 320 -12.66 24.84 -17.16
C GLY A 320 -11.31 25.04 -17.85
N ARG A 321 -10.40 25.87 -17.31
CA ARG A 321 -9.08 26.13 -17.89
C ARG A 321 -8.06 25.07 -17.45
N PRO A 322 -7.21 24.56 -18.36
CA PRO A 322 -6.15 23.63 -18.00
C PRO A 322 -5.13 24.31 -17.09
N VAL A 323 -4.63 23.59 -16.09
CA VAL A 323 -3.58 24.08 -15.19
C VAL A 323 -2.35 23.17 -15.30
N PRO A 324 -1.20 23.69 -15.76
CA PRO A 324 0.05 22.92 -15.82
C PRO A 324 0.52 22.40 -14.46
N ALA A 325 1.27 21.29 -14.45
CA ALA A 325 1.73 20.65 -13.21
C ALA A 325 2.73 21.53 -12.43
N ASP A 326 3.61 22.25 -13.13
CA ASP A 326 4.58 23.18 -12.52
C ASP A 326 3.90 24.39 -11.84
N VAL A 327 2.78 24.86 -12.39
CA VAL A 327 1.94 25.88 -11.75
C VAL A 327 1.32 25.34 -10.45
N LEU A 328 0.83 24.09 -10.46
CA LEU A 328 0.29 23.44 -9.26
C LEU A 328 1.37 23.29 -8.18
N THR A 329 2.55 22.78 -8.53
CA THR A 329 3.63 22.58 -7.56
C THR A 329 4.16 23.89 -6.98
N ALA A 330 4.30 24.94 -7.80
CA ALA A 330 4.68 26.26 -7.33
C ALA A 330 3.68 26.83 -6.29
N ARG A 331 2.37 26.65 -6.51
CA ARG A 331 1.33 27.04 -5.53
C ARG A 331 1.43 26.25 -4.23
N LEU A 332 1.73 24.94 -4.30
CA LEU A 332 1.83 24.07 -3.13
C LEU A 332 3.03 24.40 -2.24
N ALA A 333 4.15 24.85 -2.83
CA ALA A 333 5.34 25.30 -2.09
C ALA A 333 5.08 26.56 -1.26
N GLY A 334 4.13 27.39 -1.68
CA GLY A 334 3.70 28.60 -0.98
C GLY A 334 4.58 29.83 -1.23
N PRO A 335 4.28 30.98 -0.58
CA PRO A 335 4.83 32.29 -0.93
C PRO A 335 6.33 32.45 -0.62
N GLY A 336 6.90 31.56 0.20
CA GLY A 336 8.34 31.53 0.49
C GLY A 336 9.19 30.99 -0.66
N LEU A 337 8.57 30.42 -1.70
CA LEU A 337 9.29 29.87 -2.83
C LEU A 337 10.03 30.96 -3.60
N ARG A 338 11.32 30.72 -3.87
CA ARG A 338 12.15 31.53 -4.75
C ARG A 338 12.73 30.62 -5.81
N LEU A 339 12.16 30.68 -7.01
CA LEU A 339 12.62 29.90 -8.15
C LEU A 339 13.60 30.72 -9.00
N PRO A 340 14.75 30.15 -9.37
CA PRO A 340 15.56 30.70 -10.44
C PRO A 340 14.77 30.81 -11.75
N GLU A 341 15.13 31.79 -12.58
CA GLU A 341 14.55 31.92 -13.92
C GLU A 341 14.73 30.64 -14.73
N GLY A 342 13.73 30.30 -15.55
CA GLY A 342 13.79 29.10 -16.39
C GLY A 342 13.52 27.78 -15.67
N THR A 343 13.17 27.79 -14.38
CA THR A 343 12.99 26.55 -13.58
C THR A 343 11.55 26.31 -13.11
N ALA A 344 11.26 25.07 -12.71
CA ALA A 344 10.02 24.63 -12.06
C ALA A 344 10.31 24.02 -10.67
N ALA A 345 9.34 24.11 -9.75
CA ALA A 345 9.44 23.55 -8.41
C ALA A 345 9.09 22.05 -8.40
N LEU A 346 10.02 21.21 -7.96
CA LEU A 346 9.83 19.78 -7.77
C LEU A 346 9.80 19.43 -6.28
N PRO A 347 8.67 18.91 -5.75
CA PRO A 347 8.63 18.41 -4.39
C PRO A 347 9.31 17.05 -4.29
N VAL A 348 10.14 16.87 -3.27
CA VAL A 348 10.90 15.65 -2.99
C VAL A 348 10.71 15.31 -1.51
N HIS A 349 10.55 14.01 -1.20
CA HIS A 349 10.49 13.60 0.20
C HIS A 349 11.85 13.90 0.87
N PRO A 350 11.94 14.49 2.07
CA PRO A 350 13.24 14.88 2.66
C PRO A 350 14.24 13.73 2.78
N TRP A 351 13.79 12.54 3.18
CA TRP A 351 14.63 11.33 3.15
C TRP A 351 15.14 10.99 1.74
N GLN A 352 14.28 11.12 0.73
CA GLN A 352 14.62 10.84 -0.68
C GLN A 352 15.62 11.86 -1.20
N ALA A 353 15.45 13.15 -0.89
CA ALA A 353 16.38 14.21 -1.31
C ALA A 353 17.81 13.94 -0.84
N ARG A 354 17.99 13.47 0.40
CA ARG A 354 19.30 13.06 0.92
C ARG A 354 19.88 11.87 0.16
N GLU A 355 19.08 10.83 -0.09
CA GLU A 355 19.57 9.62 -0.77
C GLU A 355 19.89 9.87 -2.24
N LEU A 356 19.10 10.70 -2.92
CA LEU A 356 19.28 11.01 -4.33
C LEU A 356 20.58 11.76 -4.64
N GLY A 357 21.09 12.58 -3.72
CA GLY A 357 22.31 13.38 -3.93
C GLY A 357 23.54 12.55 -4.30
N GLU A 358 23.59 11.28 -3.87
CA GLU A 358 24.70 10.37 -4.15
C GLU A 358 24.53 9.58 -5.46
N ARG A 359 23.34 9.60 -6.08
CA ARG A 359 23.08 8.86 -7.31
C ARG A 359 23.79 9.53 -8.49
N PRO A 360 24.59 8.79 -9.31
CA PRO A 360 25.40 9.40 -10.37
C PRO A 360 24.64 10.30 -11.35
N ARG A 361 23.45 9.89 -11.80
CA ARG A 361 22.62 10.67 -12.73
C ARG A 361 22.12 11.99 -12.11
N VAL A 362 21.66 11.93 -10.85
CA VAL A 362 21.19 13.12 -10.14
C VAL A 362 22.35 14.06 -9.85
N ARG A 363 23.49 13.53 -9.41
CA ARG A 363 24.71 14.31 -9.17
C ARG A 363 25.21 15.00 -10.44
N ALA A 364 25.12 14.34 -11.59
CA ALA A 364 25.46 14.97 -12.87
C ALA A 364 24.55 16.18 -13.19
N LEU A 365 23.24 16.06 -12.94
CA LEU A 365 22.30 17.17 -13.14
C LEU A 365 22.51 18.33 -12.15
N LEU A 366 22.83 18.02 -10.90
CA LEU A 366 23.20 19.03 -9.88
C LEU A 366 24.47 19.78 -10.31
N ASN A 367 25.51 19.05 -10.73
CA ASN A 367 26.78 19.65 -11.18
C ASN A 367 26.60 20.50 -12.45
N ALA A 368 25.69 20.11 -13.34
CA ALA A 368 25.34 20.88 -14.53
C ALA A 368 24.43 22.10 -14.23
N GLY A 369 23.99 22.28 -12.99
CA GLY A 369 23.07 23.37 -12.59
C GLY A 369 21.63 23.21 -13.09
N LEU A 370 21.29 22.04 -13.64
CA LEU A 370 19.97 21.65 -14.15
C LEU A 370 19.02 21.23 -13.03
N LEU A 371 19.58 20.79 -11.90
CA LEU A 371 18.88 20.66 -10.62
C LEU A 371 19.53 21.59 -9.61
N ARG A 372 18.73 22.23 -8.76
CA ARG A 372 19.23 23.05 -7.65
C ARG A 372 18.43 22.77 -6.39
N ASP A 373 19.14 22.48 -5.31
CA ASP A 373 18.52 22.22 -4.02
C ASP A 373 18.00 23.52 -3.38
N LEU A 374 16.70 23.58 -3.06
CA LEU A 374 16.06 24.72 -2.38
C LEU A 374 15.76 24.43 -0.90
N GLY A 375 15.97 23.19 -0.44
CA GLY A 375 15.72 22.78 0.93
C GLY A 375 14.25 22.54 1.30
N PRO A 376 13.97 22.24 2.58
CA PRO A 376 12.62 22.12 3.11
C PRO A 376 11.89 23.48 3.15
N LEU A 377 10.66 23.52 2.66
CA LEU A 377 9.88 24.76 2.55
C LEU A 377 8.38 24.51 2.72
N GLY A 378 7.68 25.54 3.20
CA GLY A 378 6.23 25.62 3.22
C GLY A 378 5.61 25.04 4.49
N GLU A 379 4.32 24.78 4.45
CA GLU A 379 3.61 24.16 5.57
C GLU A 379 3.94 22.67 5.71
N ALA A 380 3.77 22.14 6.92
CA ALA A 380 4.00 20.73 7.19
C ALA A 380 2.93 19.85 6.53
N TRP A 381 3.40 18.81 5.85
CA TRP A 381 2.59 17.76 5.25
C TRP A 381 2.56 16.54 6.14
N ARG A 382 1.48 15.74 6.04
CA ARG A 382 1.25 14.58 6.91
C ARG A 382 1.24 13.31 6.07
N PRO A 383 2.05 12.30 6.41
CA PRO A 383 2.06 11.03 5.70
C PRO A 383 0.74 10.30 5.89
N THR A 384 0.25 9.70 4.81
CA THR A 384 -0.89 8.78 4.82
C THR A 384 -0.44 7.34 5.07
N SER A 385 -1.33 6.35 5.02
CA SER A 385 -1.00 4.94 5.29
C SER A 385 0.05 4.36 4.31
N SER A 386 0.27 5.01 3.17
CA SER A 386 1.31 4.63 2.19
C SER A 386 2.70 5.19 2.53
N VAL A 387 2.81 6.02 3.57
CA VAL A 387 3.99 6.83 3.96
C VAL A 387 4.34 7.91 2.95
N ARG A 388 4.51 7.54 1.66
CA ARG A 388 4.97 8.42 0.58
C ARG A 388 3.91 9.35 -0.01
N THR A 389 2.63 9.08 0.22
CA THR A 389 1.55 10.01 -0.16
C THR A 389 1.26 10.92 1.01
N LEU A 390 1.40 12.22 0.79
CA LEU A 390 1.30 13.25 1.81
C LEU A 390 0.02 14.05 1.64
N TYR A 391 -0.62 14.34 2.78
CA TYR A 391 -1.86 15.11 2.88
C TYR A 391 -1.63 16.38 3.68
N ARG A 392 -2.23 17.48 3.23
CA ARG A 392 -2.31 18.75 3.96
C ARG A 392 -3.76 19.17 4.02
N ALA A 393 -4.26 19.45 5.22
CA ALA A 393 -5.64 19.90 5.38
C ALA A 393 -5.85 21.23 4.64
N GLY A 394 -6.93 21.34 3.87
CA GLY A 394 -7.24 22.53 3.06
C GLY A 394 -6.54 22.58 1.70
N ALA A 395 -5.61 21.67 1.39
CA ALA A 395 -5.14 21.49 0.03
C ALA A 395 -6.14 20.61 -0.77
N ASP A 396 -6.36 20.98 -2.03
CA ASP A 396 -7.13 20.18 -3.00
C ASP A 396 -6.28 19.04 -3.62
N THR A 397 -5.01 18.95 -3.23
CA THR A 397 -4.02 18.06 -3.81
C THR A 397 -3.21 17.36 -2.71
N MET A 398 -3.05 16.04 -2.85
CA MET A 398 -2.06 15.23 -2.15
C MET A 398 -0.81 15.06 -3.02
N LEU A 399 0.35 14.96 -2.37
CA LEU A 399 1.63 14.70 -3.02
C LEU A 399 2.00 13.22 -2.86
N LYS A 400 1.99 12.42 -3.93
CA LYS A 400 2.56 11.06 -3.92
C LYS A 400 3.98 11.12 -4.45
N LEU A 401 4.93 11.10 -3.52
CA LEU A 401 6.36 11.29 -3.77
C LEU A 401 7.06 9.96 -4.00
N SER A 402 8.14 9.94 -4.78
CA SER A 402 9.04 8.79 -4.80
C SER A 402 9.77 8.66 -3.46
N LEU A 403 9.90 7.42 -2.98
CA LEU A 403 10.55 7.09 -1.71
C LEU A 403 11.23 5.71 -1.82
N ALA A 404 12.55 5.69 -1.97
CA ALA A 404 13.36 4.48 -2.17
C ALA A 404 13.52 3.61 -0.91
N LEU A 405 12.58 3.71 0.03
CA LEU A 405 12.44 2.79 1.15
C LEU A 405 11.67 1.55 0.71
N ARG A 406 12.12 0.39 1.19
CA ARG A 406 11.36 -0.85 1.08
C ARG A 406 10.26 -0.86 2.15
N ILE A 407 9.01 -0.70 1.74
CA ILE A 407 7.84 -0.73 2.61
C ILE A 407 7.01 -1.93 2.17
N THR A 408 6.82 -2.91 3.06
CA THR A 408 6.36 -4.25 2.68
C THR A 408 7.20 -4.77 1.50
N ASN A 409 6.64 -5.55 0.57
CA ASN A 409 7.38 -6.25 -0.47
C ASN A 409 7.95 -5.39 -1.61
N SER A 410 7.86 -4.07 -1.56
CA SER A 410 8.28 -3.20 -2.67
C SER A 410 9.09 -2.01 -2.21
N ARG A 411 10.08 -1.60 -3.02
CA ARG A 411 10.57 -0.21 -3.01
C ARG A 411 9.46 0.74 -3.46
N ARG A 412 9.35 1.91 -2.84
CA ARG A 412 8.26 2.86 -3.08
C ARG A 412 8.69 4.06 -3.93
N GLU A 413 9.48 3.82 -4.96
CA GLU A 413 9.69 4.80 -6.03
C GLU A 413 8.50 4.78 -7.00
N ASN A 414 8.17 5.93 -7.59
CA ASN A 414 7.20 5.96 -8.67
C ASN A 414 7.91 5.64 -9.98
N LEU A 415 7.26 4.91 -10.89
CA LEU A 415 7.76 4.68 -12.24
C LEU A 415 7.04 5.58 -13.23
N ARG A 416 7.74 6.06 -14.27
CA ARG A 416 7.15 6.93 -15.30
C ARG A 416 5.86 6.37 -15.89
N LYS A 417 5.81 5.06 -16.17
CA LYS A 417 4.61 4.39 -16.70
C LYS A 417 3.38 4.50 -15.78
N GLU A 418 3.59 4.57 -14.46
CA GLU A 418 2.51 4.71 -13.47
C GLU A 418 1.94 6.13 -13.45
N LEU A 419 2.81 7.14 -13.63
CA LEU A 419 2.42 8.55 -13.79
C LEU A 419 1.54 8.70 -15.03
N LEU A 420 1.97 8.12 -16.16
CA LEU A 420 1.20 8.09 -17.40
C LEU A 420 -0.15 7.38 -17.22
N ARG A 421 -0.16 6.23 -16.53
CA ARG A 421 -1.40 5.49 -16.20
C ARG A 421 -2.41 6.36 -15.45
N GLY A 422 -1.97 7.12 -14.45
CA GLY A 422 -2.83 8.04 -13.70
C GLY A 422 -3.48 9.10 -14.59
N ALA A 423 -2.69 9.72 -15.47
CA ALA A 423 -3.16 10.74 -16.40
C ALA A 423 -4.13 10.18 -17.46
N GLU A 424 -3.82 9.00 -18.02
CA GLU A 424 -4.69 8.27 -18.96
C GLU A 424 -6.03 7.92 -18.33
N VAL A 425 -6.04 7.33 -17.13
CA VAL A 425 -7.27 6.96 -16.42
C VAL A 425 -8.10 8.20 -16.07
N ASN A 426 -7.47 9.31 -15.69
CA ASN A 426 -8.16 10.58 -15.49
C ASN A 426 -8.89 11.05 -16.76
N ARG A 427 -8.26 10.96 -17.94
CA ARG A 427 -8.89 11.30 -19.22
C ARG A 427 -10.02 10.35 -19.57
N LEU A 428 -9.78 9.03 -19.48
CA LEU A 428 -10.75 7.99 -19.80
C LEU A 428 -12.05 8.16 -19.01
N LEU A 429 -11.93 8.38 -17.70
CA LEU A 429 -13.08 8.43 -16.80
C LEU A 429 -13.78 9.79 -16.74
N ARG A 430 -13.22 10.82 -17.40
CA ARG A 430 -13.96 12.04 -17.81
C ARG A 430 -14.78 11.81 -19.08
N GLY A 431 -14.39 10.83 -19.90
CA GLY A 431 -15.05 10.44 -21.13
C GLY A 431 -16.33 9.61 -20.94
N PRO A 432 -16.87 9.04 -22.04
CA PRO A 432 -18.11 8.26 -22.04
C PRO A 432 -18.08 7.05 -21.09
N VAL A 433 -16.94 6.37 -20.97
CA VAL A 433 -16.77 5.18 -20.11
C VAL A 433 -17.09 5.53 -18.65
N GLY A 434 -16.46 6.58 -18.12
CA GLY A 434 -16.72 7.00 -16.74
C GLY A 434 -18.12 7.57 -16.52
N ARG A 435 -18.71 8.24 -17.51
CA ARG A 435 -20.10 8.73 -17.43
C ARG A 435 -21.11 7.59 -17.34
N ARG A 436 -20.97 6.56 -18.19
CA ARG A 436 -21.84 5.37 -18.17
C ARG A 436 -21.74 4.64 -16.83
N TRP A 437 -20.52 4.42 -16.35
CA TRP A 437 -20.28 3.76 -15.08
C TRP A 437 -20.91 4.50 -13.90
N ARG A 438 -20.66 5.82 -13.77
CA ARG A 438 -21.24 6.64 -12.69
C ARG A 438 -22.76 6.76 -12.76
N ALA A 439 -23.37 6.70 -13.94
CA ALA A 439 -24.83 6.73 -14.06
C ALA A 439 -25.49 5.54 -13.34
N GLY A 440 -24.85 4.36 -13.34
CA GLY A 440 -25.33 3.18 -12.61
C GLY A 440 -24.85 3.12 -11.15
N CYS A 441 -23.82 3.88 -10.78
CA CYS A 441 -23.15 3.80 -9.49
C CYS A 441 -22.71 5.19 -8.99
N PRO A 442 -23.64 6.13 -8.72
CA PRO A 442 -23.29 7.54 -8.46
C PRO A 442 -22.57 7.78 -7.12
N GLY A 443 -22.69 6.85 -6.17
CA GLY A 443 -22.07 6.98 -4.84
C GLY A 443 -20.58 6.61 -4.79
N PHE A 444 -20.01 6.07 -5.87
CA PHE A 444 -18.62 5.60 -5.88
C PHE A 444 -17.85 6.14 -7.08
N ASP A 445 -16.60 6.55 -6.87
CA ASP A 445 -15.72 7.01 -7.93
C ASP A 445 -14.26 6.59 -7.68
N ILE A 446 -13.33 7.14 -8.45
CA ILE A 446 -11.89 6.93 -8.32
C ILE A 446 -11.25 8.27 -7.97
N VAL A 447 -10.40 8.27 -6.94
CA VAL A 447 -9.51 9.40 -6.64
C VAL A 447 -8.56 9.58 -7.82
N ARG A 448 -8.63 10.74 -8.47
CA ARG A 448 -7.90 11.03 -9.71
C ARG A 448 -6.46 11.43 -9.41
N ASP A 449 -5.56 10.99 -10.29
CA ASP A 449 -4.17 11.44 -10.39
C ASP A 449 -4.01 12.25 -11.68
N PRO A 450 -4.62 13.46 -11.74
CA PRO A 450 -4.73 14.22 -12.98
C PRO A 450 -3.41 14.81 -13.48
N ALA A 451 -2.40 14.98 -12.64
CA ALA A 451 -1.16 15.64 -13.02
C ALA A 451 0.06 14.97 -12.38
N TRP A 452 1.21 15.12 -13.04
CA TRP A 452 2.49 14.64 -12.54
C TRP A 452 3.63 15.54 -13.02
N ILE A 453 4.74 15.53 -12.28
CA ILE A 453 5.98 16.24 -12.59
C ILE A 453 7.15 15.31 -12.29
N ALA A 454 8.16 15.33 -13.14
CA ALA A 454 9.32 14.45 -13.08
C ALA A 454 10.53 15.08 -13.78
N VAL A 455 11.64 14.35 -13.79
CA VAL A 455 12.91 14.77 -14.38
C VAL A 455 13.38 13.72 -15.36
N ASP A 456 13.83 14.17 -16.53
CA ASP A 456 14.51 13.35 -17.54
C ASP A 456 16.01 13.69 -17.57
N GLY A 457 16.82 12.77 -18.08
CA GLY A 457 18.22 13.06 -18.39
C GLY A 457 18.31 13.93 -19.66
N PRO A 458 19.49 14.48 -19.95
CA PRO A 458 19.68 15.28 -21.17
C PRO A 458 19.39 14.50 -22.48
N SER A 459 19.42 13.16 -22.44
CA SER A 459 19.04 12.29 -23.55
C SER A 459 17.55 11.88 -23.55
N GLY A 460 16.73 12.42 -22.64
CA GLY A 460 15.28 12.20 -22.58
C GLY A 460 14.85 10.94 -21.81
N GLU A 461 15.76 10.24 -21.15
CA GLU A 461 15.44 9.06 -20.34
C GLU A 461 14.96 9.46 -18.93
N PRO A 462 13.95 8.80 -18.35
CA PRO A 462 13.49 9.10 -16.99
C PRO A 462 14.58 8.95 -15.93
N VAL A 463 14.68 9.94 -15.03
CA VAL A 463 15.55 9.89 -13.84
C VAL A 463 14.74 9.37 -12.66
N THR A 464 15.05 8.14 -12.24
CA THR A 464 14.28 7.45 -11.20
C THR A 464 14.42 8.12 -9.84
N GLY A 465 13.31 8.10 -9.08
CA GLY A 465 13.26 8.62 -7.72
C GLY A 465 12.89 10.10 -7.63
N LEU A 466 12.69 10.79 -8.76
CA LEU A 466 12.23 12.18 -8.85
C LEU A 466 10.79 12.31 -9.39
N ASP A 467 10.14 11.21 -9.76
CA ASP A 467 8.77 11.18 -10.25
C ASP A 467 7.76 11.48 -9.13
N VAL A 468 6.88 12.45 -9.36
CA VAL A 468 5.84 12.93 -8.42
C VAL A 468 4.47 12.90 -9.06
N VAL A 469 3.49 12.37 -8.33
CA VAL A 469 2.07 12.42 -8.71
C VAL A 469 1.33 13.45 -7.86
N LEU A 470 0.55 14.30 -8.53
CA LEU A 470 -0.38 15.26 -7.94
C LEU A 470 -1.78 14.64 -7.93
N ARG A 471 -2.20 14.17 -6.76
CA ARG A 471 -3.46 13.46 -6.54
C ARG A 471 -4.54 14.42 -6.08
N HIS A 472 -5.67 14.46 -6.77
CA HIS A 472 -6.80 15.30 -6.36
C HIS A 472 -7.47 14.78 -5.07
N VAL A 473 -7.95 15.69 -4.22
CA VAL A 473 -8.74 15.38 -3.02
C VAL A 473 -10.23 15.66 -3.31
N PRO A 474 -11.05 14.64 -3.59
CA PRO A 474 -12.43 14.85 -4.07
C PRO A 474 -13.46 15.09 -2.96
N PHE A 475 -13.03 15.28 -1.72
CA PHE A 475 -13.89 15.42 -0.55
C PHE A 475 -13.39 16.53 0.38
N GLY A 476 -14.30 17.13 1.13
CA GLY A 476 -14.01 18.19 2.07
C GLY A 476 -13.35 17.67 3.36
N PRO A 477 -12.71 18.55 4.14
CA PRO A 477 -11.98 18.18 5.36
C PRO A 477 -12.88 17.65 6.50
N ARG A 478 -14.20 17.87 6.41
CA ARG A 478 -15.19 17.40 7.39
C ARG A 478 -15.97 16.16 6.93
N ASP A 479 -15.79 15.74 5.67
CA ASP A 479 -16.48 14.57 5.16
C ASP A 479 -15.98 13.30 5.87
N ALA A 480 -16.90 12.42 6.23
CA ALA A 480 -16.60 11.16 6.89
C ALA A 480 -16.11 10.11 5.87
N VAL A 481 -14.96 10.38 5.25
CA VAL A 481 -14.28 9.46 4.33
C VAL A 481 -13.17 8.75 5.09
N VAL A 482 -13.17 7.42 5.10
CA VAL A 482 -12.22 6.63 5.88
C VAL A 482 -11.55 5.55 5.02
N CYS A 483 -10.24 5.39 5.16
CA CYS A 483 -9.52 4.27 4.56
C CYS A 483 -9.95 2.96 5.24
N LEU A 484 -10.38 1.96 4.46
CA LEU A 484 -10.91 0.70 4.99
C LEU A 484 -9.88 -0.02 5.87
N ALA A 485 -8.61 -0.05 5.46
CA ALA A 485 -7.54 -0.67 6.26
C ALA A 485 -7.37 0.03 7.62
N GLY A 486 -7.49 1.37 7.66
CA GLY A 486 -7.45 2.13 8.90
C GLY A 486 -8.71 1.94 9.75
N LEU A 487 -9.86 1.80 9.10
CA LEU A 487 -11.14 1.56 9.76
C LEU A 487 -11.17 0.21 10.49
N THR A 488 -10.62 -0.84 9.87
CA THR A 488 -10.57 -2.20 10.43
C THR A 488 -9.42 -2.40 11.42
N ALA A 489 -8.48 -1.45 11.52
CA ALA A 489 -7.28 -1.56 12.34
C ALA A 489 -7.60 -1.59 13.84
N ALA A 490 -7.62 -2.77 14.44
CA ALA A 490 -7.75 -2.95 15.88
C ALA A 490 -6.44 -2.69 16.62
N GLY A 491 -6.54 -2.27 17.89
CA GLY A 491 -5.39 -2.19 18.78
C GLY A 491 -4.85 -3.56 19.20
N PRO A 492 -3.62 -3.60 19.72
CA PRO A 492 -3.03 -4.83 20.23
C PRO A 492 -3.90 -5.40 21.34
N HIS A 493 -4.28 -6.67 21.21
CA HIS A 493 -5.08 -7.43 22.18
C HIS A 493 -6.33 -6.70 22.74
N GLY A 494 -6.92 -5.77 21.97
CA GLY A 494 -8.10 -5.02 22.39
C GLY A 494 -7.84 -3.81 23.29
N GLU A 495 -6.57 -3.39 23.48
CA GLU A 495 -6.22 -2.19 24.24
C GLU A 495 -6.94 -0.93 23.75
N TRP A 496 -7.19 -0.85 22.45
CA TRP A 496 -8.11 0.11 21.86
C TRP A 496 -8.92 -0.53 20.74
N ARG A 497 -10.10 0.04 20.53
CA ARG A 497 -11.05 -0.40 19.50
C ARG A 497 -10.62 0.09 18.12
N SER A 498 -10.98 -0.67 17.10
CA SER A 498 -10.92 -0.18 15.72
C SER A 498 -12.02 0.86 15.47
N GLY A 499 -11.86 1.67 14.43
CA GLY A 499 -12.93 2.57 13.99
C GLY A 499 -14.21 1.81 13.61
N LEU A 500 -14.09 0.60 13.05
CA LEU A 500 -15.21 -0.27 12.71
C LEU A 500 -15.98 -0.68 13.98
N ALA A 501 -15.28 -1.11 15.02
CA ALA A 501 -15.88 -1.49 16.29
C ALA A 501 -16.59 -0.31 16.95
N GLU A 502 -15.95 0.85 16.99
CA GLU A 502 -16.56 2.06 17.53
C GLU A 502 -17.83 2.48 16.77
N LEU A 503 -17.79 2.49 15.43
CA LEU A 503 -18.95 2.83 14.61
C LEU A 503 -20.10 1.85 14.83
N THR A 504 -19.81 0.55 14.81
CA THR A 504 -20.84 -0.49 14.95
C THR A 504 -21.51 -0.41 16.33
N LEU A 505 -20.72 -0.19 17.39
CA LEU A 505 -21.26 -0.05 18.75
C LEU A 505 -22.11 1.21 18.91
N ARG A 506 -21.67 2.35 18.36
CA ARG A 506 -22.49 3.58 18.37
C ARG A 506 -23.79 3.42 17.59
N LEU A 507 -23.74 2.76 16.43
CA LEU A 507 -24.94 2.47 15.64
C LEU A 507 -25.89 1.52 16.38
N ALA A 508 -25.37 0.49 17.06
CA ALA A 508 -26.16 -0.42 17.87
C ALA A 508 -26.87 0.30 19.02
N GLU A 509 -26.14 1.14 19.77
CA GLU A 509 -26.70 1.96 20.84
C GLU A 509 -27.81 2.88 20.32
N ARG A 510 -27.57 3.60 19.22
CA ARG A 510 -28.55 4.52 18.63
C ARG A 510 -29.79 3.85 18.07
N THR A 511 -29.65 2.65 17.53
CA THR A 511 -30.76 1.93 16.88
C THR A 511 -31.49 0.98 17.82
N GLY A 512 -30.95 0.72 19.01
CA GLY A 512 -31.47 -0.29 19.94
C GLY A 512 -31.35 -1.73 19.44
N ARG A 513 -30.52 -1.98 18.41
CA ARG A 513 -30.38 -3.30 17.77
C ARG A 513 -29.12 -4.03 18.23
N PRO A 514 -29.12 -5.37 18.22
CA PRO A 514 -27.91 -6.15 18.53
C PRO A 514 -26.74 -5.78 17.62
N VAL A 515 -25.53 -5.71 18.18
CA VAL A 515 -24.29 -5.36 17.47
C VAL A 515 -24.10 -6.21 16.21
N GLY A 516 -24.34 -7.53 16.30
CA GLY A 516 -24.25 -8.45 15.16
C GLY A 516 -25.20 -8.11 14.00
N ALA A 517 -26.42 -7.65 14.30
CA ALA A 517 -27.40 -7.25 13.29
C ALA A 517 -26.98 -5.94 12.61
N VAL A 518 -26.47 -4.97 13.39
CA VAL A 518 -25.93 -3.71 12.88
C VAL A 518 -24.68 -3.94 12.03
N GLY A 519 -23.75 -4.79 12.48
CA GLY A 519 -22.55 -5.15 11.72
C GLY A 519 -22.88 -5.83 10.40
N THR A 520 -23.86 -6.73 10.40
CA THR A 520 -24.34 -7.39 9.16
C THR A 520 -24.96 -6.38 8.19
N GLU A 521 -25.77 -5.43 8.67
CA GLU A 521 -26.32 -4.39 7.80
C GLU A 521 -25.25 -3.45 7.26
N TRP A 522 -24.27 -3.07 8.10
CA TRP A 522 -23.15 -2.24 7.68
C TRP A 522 -22.39 -2.92 6.54
N PHE A 523 -22.11 -4.22 6.68
CA PHE A 523 -21.45 -5.02 5.66
C PHE A 523 -22.28 -5.09 4.36
N LEU A 524 -23.59 -5.31 4.43
CA LEU A 524 -24.46 -5.33 3.25
C LEU A 524 -24.43 -3.98 2.50
N ARG A 525 -24.53 -2.87 3.23
CA ARG A 525 -24.43 -1.52 2.65
C ARG A 525 -23.05 -1.28 2.03
N TYR A 526 -21.98 -1.80 2.63
CA TYR A 526 -20.63 -1.76 2.06
C TYR A 526 -20.56 -2.52 0.73
N LEU A 527 -21.12 -3.73 0.64
CA LEU A 527 -21.15 -4.48 -0.62
C LEU A 527 -21.87 -3.70 -1.73
N ASP A 528 -23.01 -3.10 -1.43
CA ASP A 528 -23.80 -2.33 -2.39
C ASP A 528 -23.14 -1.01 -2.79
N ALA A 529 -22.55 -0.28 -1.83
CA ALA A 529 -22.02 1.06 -2.04
C ALA A 529 -20.58 1.11 -2.54
N VAL A 530 -19.80 0.04 -2.33
CA VAL A 530 -18.36 -0.02 -2.66
C VAL A 530 -18.05 -1.18 -3.61
N VAL A 531 -18.45 -2.41 -3.28
CA VAL A 531 -18.05 -3.58 -4.07
C VAL A 531 -18.78 -3.64 -5.41
N ARG A 532 -20.10 -3.40 -5.44
CA ARG A 532 -20.88 -3.39 -6.69
C ARG A 532 -20.28 -2.41 -7.72
N PRO A 533 -20.04 -1.13 -7.40
CA PRO A 533 -19.42 -0.20 -8.36
C PRO A 533 -18.11 -0.71 -8.96
N ILE A 534 -17.26 -1.34 -8.15
CA ILE A 534 -15.98 -1.91 -8.62
C ILE A 534 -16.23 -3.08 -9.59
N LEU A 535 -17.17 -3.98 -9.27
CA LEU A 535 -17.58 -5.07 -10.17
C LEU A 535 -18.18 -4.53 -11.48
N ARG A 536 -18.97 -3.45 -11.43
CA ARG A 536 -19.57 -2.86 -12.62
C ARG A 536 -18.55 -2.19 -13.54
N LEU A 537 -17.50 -1.61 -12.98
CA LEU A 537 -16.41 -1.04 -13.78
C LEU A 537 -15.71 -2.15 -14.58
N ASP A 538 -15.43 -3.29 -13.93
CA ASP A 538 -14.85 -4.46 -14.59
C ASP A 538 -15.79 -5.05 -15.65
N GLY A 539 -17.05 -5.34 -15.29
CA GLY A 539 -18.00 -5.93 -16.23
C GLY A 539 -18.25 -5.07 -17.48
N GLN A 540 -18.44 -3.76 -17.30
CA GLN A 540 -18.79 -2.84 -18.37
C GLN A 540 -17.60 -2.37 -19.22
N ALA A 541 -16.41 -2.22 -18.62
CA ALA A 541 -15.25 -1.62 -19.28
C ALA A 541 -14.01 -2.53 -19.33
N GLY A 542 -14.02 -3.67 -18.61
CA GLY A 542 -12.84 -4.53 -18.41
C GLY A 542 -11.72 -3.86 -17.66
N ILE A 543 -12.06 -3.03 -16.67
CA ILE A 543 -11.10 -2.36 -15.81
C ILE A 543 -11.24 -2.95 -14.42
N ALA A 544 -10.37 -3.91 -14.11
CA ALA A 544 -10.23 -4.45 -12.77
C ALA A 544 -9.29 -3.56 -11.93
N LEU A 545 -9.57 -3.50 -10.63
CA LEU A 545 -8.86 -2.63 -9.68
C LEU A 545 -8.13 -3.45 -8.63
N GLU A 546 -6.92 -3.02 -8.25
CA GLU A 546 -6.20 -3.48 -7.05
C GLU A 546 -6.85 -2.92 -5.77
N ALA A 547 -8.14 -3.19 -5.60
CA ALA A 547 -8.98 -2.62 -4.56
C ALA A 547 -8.80 -3.32 -3.21
N HIS A 548 -7.55 -3.52 -2.77
CA HIS A 548 -7.25 -3.96 -1.41
C HIS A 548 -7.70 -2.90 -0.38
N GLN A 549 -7.73 -3.26 0.91
CA GLN A 549 -8.31 -2.38 1.94
C GLN A 549 -7.63 -1.00 2.02
N GLN A 550 -6.33 -0.89 1.74
CA GLN A 550 -5.63 0.39 1.77
C GLN A 550 -5.97 1.32 0.58
N ASN A 551 -6.43 0.76 -0.54
CA ASN A 551 -6.84 1.51 -1.74
C ASN A 551 -8.35 1.77 -1.78
N THR A 552 -9.07 1.37 -0.73
CA THR A 552 -10.52 1.53 -0.62
C THR A 552 -10.85 2.58 0.42
N LEU A 553 -11.47 3.67 0.00
CA LEU A 553 -12.02 4.71 0.86
C LEU A 553 -13.54 4.53 0.95
N VAL A 554 -14.08 4.54 2.17
CA VAL A 554 -15.52 4.42 2.42
C VAL A 554 -16.05 5.77 2.85
N ALA A 555 -17.05 6.28 2.13
CA ALA A 555 -17.81 7.43 2.55
C ALA A 555 -18.92 6.98 3.50
N LEU A 556 -19.00 7.62 4.66
CA LEU A 556 -20.03 7.36 5.67
C LEU A 556 -21.05 8.49 5.69
N ASP A 557 -22.30 8.16 5.98
CA ASP A 557 -23.33 9.16 6.28
C ASP A 557 -23.13 9.74 7.69
N PRO A 558 -23.87 10.79 8.09
CA PRO A 558 -23.73 11.39 9.41
C PRO A 558 -24.01 10.42 10.59
N LEU A 559 -24.64 9.28 10.33
CA LEU A 559 -24.91 8.25 11.33
C LEU A 559 -23.76 7.23 11.42
N GLY A 560 -22.99 7.07 10.35
CA GLY A 560 -21.88 6.11 10.24
C GLY A 560 -22.15 4.94 9.29
N TRP A 561 -23.22 4.98 8.49
CA TRP A 561 -23.50 3.94 7.50
C TRP A 561 -22.74 4.17 6.19
N PRO A 562 -22.28 3.11 5.49
CA PRO A 562 -21.69 3.26 4.17
C PRO A 562 -22.72 3.84 3.19
N ARG A 563 -22.31 4.88 2.47
CA ARG A 563 -23.13 5.54 1.44
C ARG A 563 -22.45 5.63 0.07
N GLY A 564 -21.19 5.20 0.00
CA GLY A 564 -20.37 5.36 -1.19
C GLY A 564 -18.89 5.22 -0.87
N GLY A 565 -18.04 5.70 -1.77
CA GLY A 565 -16.61 5.70 -1.53
C GLY A 565 -15.76 6.01 -2.75
N TRP A 566 -14.47 5.72 -2.62
CA TRP A 566 -13.54 5.81 -3.73
C TRP A 566 -12.54 4.66 -3.73
N PHE A 567 -12.15 4.24 -4.94
CA PHE A 567 -10.86 3.60 -5.12
C PHE A 567 -9.77 4.67 -5.27
N ARG A 568 -8.56 4.41 -4.78
CA ARG A 568 -7.40 5.25 -5.02
C ARG A 568 -6.22 4.41 -5.51
N ASP A 569 -5.27 5.12 -6.09
CA ASP A 569 -3.98 4.64 -6.59
C ASP A 569 -3.86 4.46 -8.10
N ASN A 570 -2.71 4.86 -8.66
CA ASN A 570 -2.42 4.79 -10.08
C ASN A 570 -1.54 3.62 -10.49
N GLN A 571 -1.06 2.81 -9.54
CA GLN A 571 -0.38 1.55 -9.85
C GLN A 571 -1.40 0.43 -10.14
N GLY A 572 -2.55 0.46 -9.46
CA GLY A 572 -3.48 -0.65 -9.35
C GLY A 572 -4.59 -0.77 -10.39
N TYR A 573 -4.33 -0.52 -11.69
CA TYR A 573 -5.31 -0.77 -12.76
C TYR A 573 -4.89 -1.94 -13.63
N TYR A 574 -5.84 -2.83 -13.93
CA TYR A 574 -5.67 -3.93 -14.86
C TYR A 574 -6.69 -3.78 -15.98
N PHE A 575 -6.22 -3.41 -17.18
CA PHE A 575 -7.09 -3.40 -18.35
C PHE A 575 -7.06 -4.77 -19.02
N ARG A 576 -8.23 -5.38 -19.17
CA ARG A 576 -8.35 -6.68 -19.81
C ARG A 576 -7.98 -6.59 -21.28
N ALA A 577 -7.11 -7.49 -21.74
CA ALA A 577 -6.74 -7.61 -23.15
C ALA A 577 -7.96 -7.74 -24.05
N SER A 578 -8.98 -8.49 -23.62
CA SER A 578 -10.25 -8.66 -24.34
C SER A 578 -11.04 -7.36 -24.58
N ARG A 579 -10.80 -6.31 -23.79
CA ARG A 579 -11.46 -5.00 -23.92
C ARG A 579 -10.61 -3.95 -24.63
N ARG A 580 -9.42 -4.29 -25.12
CA ARG A 580 -8.48 -3.35 -25.76
C ARG A 580 -9.13 -2.50 -26.86
N ALA A 581 -9.79 -3.13 -27.83
CA ALA A 581 -10.40 -2.40 -28.94
C ALA A 581 -11.52 -1.44 -28.48
N ALA A 582 -12.27 -1.79 -27.44
CA ALA A 582 -13.31 -0.92 -26.91
C ALA A 582 -12.73 0.29 -26.14
N LEU A 583 -11.68 0.06 -25.35
CA LEU A 583 -10.98 1.12 -24.62
C LEU A 583 -10.22 2.06 -25.55
N ASP A 584 -9.58 1.54 -26.59
CA ASP A 584 -8.88 2.34 -27.60
C ASP A 584 -9.84 3.24 -28.39
N ARG A 585 -11.03 2.74 -28.75
CA ARG A 585 -12.10 3.59 -29.33
C ARG A 585 -12.55 4.70 -28.38
N ALA A 586 -12.52 4.48 -27.07
CA ALA A 586 -12.93 5.47 -26.08
C ALA A 586 -11.84 6.51 -25.80
N LEU A 587 -10.57 6.11 -25.85
CA LEU A 587 -9.40 6.97 -25.72
C LEU A 587 -8.25 6.38 -26.55
N PRO A 588 -7.99 6.89 -27.77
CA PRO A 588 -6.96 6.34 -28.64
C PRO A 588 -5.58 6.29 -27.99
N GLY A 589 -4.89 5.15 -28.12
CA GLY A 589 -3.55 4.93 -27.59
C GLY A 589 -3.49 4.62 -26.09
N ILE A 590 -4.63 4.55 -25.39
CA ILE A 590 -4.69 4.24 -23.96
C ILE A 590 -3.92 2.97 -23.62
N GLY A 591 -3.23 2.95 -22.47
CA GLY A 591 -2.60 1.74 -21.96
C GLY A 591 -1.30 1.34 -22.66
N THR A 592 -0.92 1.99 -23.76
CA THR A 592 0.29 1.66 -24.53
C THR A 592 1.55 2.17 -23.84
N ALA A 593 1.64 3.47 -23.56
CA ALA A 593 2.80 4.06 -22.89
C ALA A 593 2.87 3.71 -21.39
N SER A 594 1.72 3.40 -20.79
CA SER A 594 1.59 3.02 -19.39
C SER A 594 1.66 1.51 -19.13
N GLU A 595 1.76 0.69 -20.18
CA GLU A 595 1.79 -0.79 -20.11
C GLU A 595 0.67 -1.34 -19.20
N THR A 596 -0.57 -0.90 -19.41
CA THR A 596 -1.68 -1.16 -18.47
C THR A 596 -2.50 -2.40 -18.81
N PHE A 597 -2.39 -2.90 -20.04
CA PHE A 597 -3.11 -4.09 -20.47
C PHE A 597 -2.43 -5.36 -19.97
N VAL A 598 -3.24 -6.28 -19.46
CA VAL A 598 -2.83 -7.62 -19.03
C VAL A 598 -3.78 -8.66 -19.59
N ASP A 599 -3.34 -9.90 -19.63
CA ASP A 599 -4.20 -11.02 -19.99
C ASP A 599 -5.38 -11.13 -19.01
N ASP A 600 -6.55 -11.49 -19.53
CA ASP A 600 -7.78 -11.57 -18.74
C ASP A 600 -7.64 -12.52 -17.54
N ALA A 601 -6.95 -13.65 -17.70
CA ALA A 601 -6.69 -14.59 -16.61
C ALA A 601 -5.81 -13.98 -15.50
N VAL A 602 -4.84 -13.13 -15.86
CA VAL A 602 -4.03 -12.39 -14.89
C VAL A 602 -4.90 -11.36 -14.17
N ALA A 603 -5.74 -10.63 -14.91
CA ALA A 603 -6.69 -9.69 -14.30
C ALA A 603 -7.63 -10.40 -13.31
N ASP A 604 -8.17 -11.58 -13.66
CA ASP A 604 -9.04 -12.39 -12.80
C ASP A 604 -8.33 -12.82 -11.52
N GLU A 605 -7.12 -13.37 -11.62
CA GLU A 605 -6.33 -13.80 -10.46
C GLU A 605 -6.08 -12.63 -9.50
N ARG A 606 -5.60 -11.50 -10.03
CA ARG A 606 -5.27 -10.32 -9.21
C ARG A 606 -6.52 -9.68 -8.62
N PHE A 607 -7.61 -9.60 -9.40
CA PHE A 607 -8.85 -9.03 -8.92
C PHE A 607 -9.51 -9.88 -7.84
N ALA A 608 -9.46 -11.22 -7.97
CA ALA A 608 -9.90 -12.15 -6.94
C ALA A 608 -9.11 -12.01 -5.63
N TYR A 609 -7.79 -11.87 -5.72
CA TYR A 609 -6.98 -11.61 -4.54
C TYR A 609 -7.31 -10.26 -3.90
N TYR A 610 -7.33 -9.17 -4.66
CA TYR A 610 -7.43 -7.83 -4.09
C TYR A 610 -8.84 -7.48 -3.61
N LEU A 611 -9.87 -7.71 -4.42
CA LEU A 611 -11.25 -7.41 -4.04
C LEU A 611 -11.89 -8.55 -3.23
N GLY A 612 -11.66 -9.81 -3.63
CA GLY A 612 -12.23 -10.96 -2.94
C GLY A 612 -11.55 -11.22 -1.59
N ILE A 613 -10.26 -11.57 -1.61
CA ILE A 613 -9.54 -12.04 -0.42
C ILE A 613 -9.10 -10.90 0.49
N ASN A 614 -8.31 -9.96 -0.02
CA ASN A 614 -7.73 -8.90 0.82
C ASN A 614 -8.81 -7.95 1.33
N ASN A 615 -9.74 -7.56 0.46
CA ASN A 615 -10.79 -6.61 0.80
C ASN A 615 -11.97 -7.26 1.51
N VAL A 616 -12.83 -8.01 0.81
CA VAL A 616 -14.12 -8.45 1.36
C VAL A 616 -13.95 -9.54 2.42
N LEU A 617 -13.18 -10.61 2.16
CA LEU A 617 -12.89 -11.63 3.17
C LEU A 617 -12.09 -11.03 4.35
N GLY A 618 -11.13 -10.14 4.07
CA GLY A 618 -10.43 -9.40 5.13
C GLY A 618 -11.38 -8.57 6.01
N LEU A 619 -12.43 -7.97 5.45
CA LEU A 619 -13.44 -7.23 6.21
C LEU A 619 -14.33 -8.17 7.03
N ILE A 620 -14.76 -9.30 6.45
CA ILE A 620 -15.51 -10.34 7.17
C ILE A 620 -14.69 -10.84 8.38
N GLY A 621 -13.42 -11.16 8.16
CA GLY A 621 -12.51 -11.57 9.23
C GLY A 621 -12.29 -10.49 10.28
N ALA A 622 -12.27 -9.21 9.89
CA ALA A 622 -12.19 -8.09 10.84
C ALA A 622 -13.45 -7.97 11.71
N PHE A 623 -14.65 -8.21 11.17
CA PHE A 623 -15.89 -8.28 11.96
C PHE A 623 -15.84 -9.46 12.94
N GLY A 624 -15.47 -10.65 12.45
CA GLY A 624 -15.43 -11.89 13.23
C GLY A 624 -14.43 -11.85 14.38
N ALA A 625 -13.18 -11.51 14.07
CA ALA A 625 -12.09 -11.45 15.06
C ALA A 625 -12.32 -10.40 16.16
N GLN A 626 -13.20 -9.42 15.91
CA GLN A 626 -13.62 -8.40 16.89
C GLN A 626 -14.99 -8.67 17.51
N ARG A 627 -15.63 -9.81 17.20
CA ARG A 627 -16.97 -10.20 17.68
C ARG A 627 -18.06 -9.18 17.36
N LEU A 628 -17.95 -8.50 16.22
CA LEU A 628 -18.90 -7.49 15.76
C LEU A 628 -20.02 -8.08 14.90
N ALA A 629 -19.77 -9.21 14.24
CA ALA A 629 -20.74 -10.04 13.54
C ALA A 629 -20.18 -11.45 13.34
N ASP A 630 -21.05 -12.44 13.12
CA ASP A 630 -20.64 -13.82 12.82
C ASP A 630 -20.15 -13.93 11.36
N GLU A 631 -18.92 -14.42 11.16
CA GLU A 631 -18.34 -14.58 9.82
C GLU A 631 -19.18 -15.47 8.90
N ARG A 632 -19.82 -16.52 9.41
CA ARG A 632 -20.65 -17.44 8.61
C ARG A 632 -21.88 -16.71 8.05
N VAL A 633 -22.47 -15.82 8.84
CA VAL A 633 -23.59 -14.97 8.39
C VAL A 633 -23.12 -14.02 7.29
N LEU A 634 -21.95 -13.39 7.47
CA LEU A 634 -21.40 -12.48 6.47
C LEU A 634 -20.96 -13.19 5.18
N LEU A 635 -20.38 -14.39 5.27
CA LEU A 635 -20.03 -15.22 4.11
C LEU A 635 -21.29 -15.61 3.32
N ALA A 636 -22.35 -16.03 4.01
CA ALA A 636 -23.64 -16.31 3.37
C ALA A 636 -24.24 -15.04 2.71
N ALA A 637 -24.15 -13.89 3.37
CA ALA A 637 -24.57 -12.61 2.80
C ALA A 637 -23.77 -12.24 1.55
N PHE A 638 -22.45 -12.47 1.58
CA PHE A 638 -21.57 -12.20 0.45
C PHE A 638 -21.87 -13.13 -0.73
N ARG A 639 -22.06 -14.44 -0.49
CA ARG A 639 -22.51 -15.39 -1.54
C ARG A 639 -23.80 -14.93 -2.22
N ARG A 640 -24.81 -14.51 -1.44
CA ARG A 640 -26.08 -14.00 -2.00
C ARG A 640 -25.86 -12.71 -2.83
N PHE A 641 -24.98 -11.84 -2.37
CA PHE A 641 -24.62 -10.64 -3.13
C PHE A 641 -23.94 -11.01 -4.46
N LEU A 642 -22.94 -11.90 -4.44
CA LEU A 642 -22.25 -12.36 -5.64
C LEU A 642 -23.20 -13.03 -6.64
N ALA A 643 -24.12 -13.88 -6.17
CA ALA A 643 -25.10 -14.52 -7.06
C ALA A 643 -25.99 -13.50 -7.79
N ARG A 644 -26.38 -12.40 -7.11
CA ARG A 644 -27.10 -11.29 -7.75
C ARG A 644 -26.23 -10.55 -8.75
N GLU A 645 -24.97 -10.28 -8.43
CA GLU A 645 -24.04 -9.58 -9.34
C GLU A 645 -23.57 -10.45 -10.51
N ALA A 646 -23.62 -11.78 -10.41
CA ALA A 646 -23.36 -12.69 -11.52
C ALA A 646 -24.49 -12.70 -12.56
N GLY A 647 -25.74 -12.47 -12.13
CA GLY A 647 -26.93 -12.52 -12.99
C GLY A 647 -27.27 -11.22 -13.73
N VAL A 648 -26.39 -10.22 -13.71
CA VAL A 648 -26.65 -8.90 -14.30
C VAL A 648 -26.09 -8.81 -15.74
N PRO A 649 -26.58 -7.87 -16.57
CA PRO A 649 -26.00 -7.65 -17.90
C PRO A 649 -24.53 -7.21 -17.80
N ASP A 650 -23.70 -7.72 -18.71
CA ASP A 650 -22.23 -7.50 -18.74
C ASP A 650 -21.58 -7.72 -17.36
N PRO A 651 -21.71 -8.92 -16.76
CA PRO A 651 -21.19 -9.16 -15.41
C PRO A 651 -19.65 -9.16 -15.42
N SER A 652 -19.05 -8.77 -14.30
CA SER A 652 -17.66 -9.11 -14.02
C SER A 652 -17.52 -10.64 -13.95
N GLY A 653 -16.36 -11.18 -14.33
CA GLY A 653 -16.08 -12.61 -14.13
C GLY A 653 -15.89 -12.97 -12.65
N LEU A 654 -15.55 -12.00 -11.80
CA LEU A 654 -15.16 -12.24 -10.42
C LEU A 654 -16.23 -12.94 -9.56
N PRO A 655 -17.53 -12.57 -9.61
CA PRO A 655 -18.56 -13.28 -8.86
C PRO A 655 -18.64 -14.78 -9.15
N GLY A 656 -18.53 -15.19 -10.42
CA GLY A 656 -18.50 -16.60 -10.80
C GLY A 656 -17.26 -17.29 -10.23
N THR A 657 -16.08 -16.72 -10.43
CA THR A 657 -14.82 -17.25 -9.87
C THR A 657 -14.89 -17.48 -8.36
N LEU A 658 -15.45 -16.52 -7.60
CA LEU A 658 -15.56 -16.62 -6.15
C LEU A 658 -16.63 -17.61 -5.68
N LEU A 659 -17.69 -17.86 -6.46
CA LEU A 659 -18.74 -18.79 -6.08
C LEU A 659 -18.40 -20.25 -6.43
N ASP A 660 -17.76 -20.45 -7.59
CA ASP A 660 -17.67 -21.76 -8.21
C ASP A 660 -16.30 -22.42 -8.01
N SER A 661 -15.23 -21.62 -7.86
CA SER A 661 -13.89 -22.19 -7.69
C SER A 661 -13.72 -22.81 -6.30
N PRO A 662 -13.30 -24.09 -6.16
CA PRO A 662 -13.07 -24.71 -4.85
C PRO A 662 -11.87 -24.09 -4.12
N THR A 663 -10.98 -23.45 -4.87
CA THR A 663 -9.77 -22.81 -4.34
C THR A 663 -9.54 -21.43 -4.93
N LEU A 664 -8.82 -20.58 -4.22
CA LEU A 664 -8.47 -19.24 -4.67
C LEU A 664 -6.96 -19.04 -4.63
N ARG A 665 -6.44 -18.37 -5.65
CA ARG A 665 -5.04 -17.93 -5.70
C ARG A 665 -4.87 -16.73 -4.78
N CYS A 666 -3.95 -16.84 -3.83
CA CYS A 666 -3.66 -15.82 -2.85
C CYS A 666 -2.19 -15.47 -2.86
N LYS A 667 -1.88 -14.18 -2.82
CA LYS A 667 -0.52 -13.70 -2.67
C LYS A 667 0.09 -14.18 -1.35
N ALA A 668 1.29 -14.75 -1.44
CA ALA A 668 2.07 -15.30 -0.35
C ALA A 668 3.15 -14.29 0.06
N ASN A 669 2.83 -13.43 1.03
CA ASN A 669 3.73 -12.33 1.42
C ASN A 669 5.01 -12.81 2.11
N LEU A 670 4.96 -13.92 2.87
CA LEU A 670 6.16 -14.48 3.50
C LEU A 670 7.05 -15.17 2.46
N LEU A 671 6.49 -16.03 1.60
CA LEU A 671 7.24 -16.70 0.55
C LEU A 671 7.79 -15.71 -0.48
N THR A 672 7.04 -14.66 -0.85
CA THR A 672 7.53 -13.59 -1.75
C THR A 672 8.81 -12.97 -1.19
N ARG A 673 8.88 -12.74 0.13
CA ARG A 673 10.08 -12.22 0.80
C ARG A 673 11.23 -13.20 0.82
N LEU A 674 10.95 -14.47 1.13
CA LEU A 674 11.96 -15.52 1.20
C LEU A 674 12.62 -15.79 -0.15
N ASN A 675 11.94 -15.46 -1.25
CA ASN A 675 12.47 -15.55 -2.62
C ASN A 675 13.10 -14.23 -3.11
N GLY A 676 13.31 -13.24 -2.23
CA GLY A 676 14.01 -12.00 -2.56
C GLY A 676 13.29 -11.09 -3.58
N LEU A 677 12.01 -11.34 -3.86
CA LEU A 677 11.27 -10.61 -4.90
C LEU A 677 10.97 -9.17 -4.46
N ASP A 678 11.26 -8.21 -5.33
CA ASP A 678 10.90 -6.79 -5.18
C ASP A 678 9.76 -6.47 -6.14
N GLU A 679 8.56 -6.24 -5.61
CA GLU A 679 7.36 -6.04 -6.43
C GLU A 679 7.36 -4.71 -7.21
N LEU A 680 8.41 -3.89 -7.09
CA LEU A 680 8.62 -2.77 -7.99
C LEU A 680 9.20 -3.21 -9.35
N VAL A 681 9.92 -4.33 -9.38
CA VAL A 681 10.72 -4.77 -10.53
C VAL A 681 10.24 -6.14 -11.01
N GLY A 682 9.89 -6.22 -12.29
CA GLY A 682 9.55 -7.48 -12.95
C GLY A 682 8.16 -7.47 -13.60
N PRO A 683 7.85 -8.47 -14.42
CA PRO A 683 6.51 -8.65 -14.96
C PRO A 683 5.46 -8.89 -13.86
N VAL A 684 4.24 -8.38 -14.06
CA VAL A 684 3.16 -8.40 -13.05
C VAL A 684 2.78 -9.82 -12.61
N ASP A 685 2.90 -10.79 -13.51
CA ASP A 685 2.59 -12.20 -13.29
C ASP A 685 3.58 -12.89 -12.33
N THR A 686 4.86 -12.51 -12.37
CA THR A 686 5.98 -13.22 -11.72
C THR A 686 6.60 -12.46 -10.54
N GLN A 687 6.28 -11.17 -10.36
CA GLN A 687 6.83 -10.34 -9.28
C GLN A 687 6.39 -10.73 -7.85
N SER A 688 5.51 -11.71 -7.68
CA SER A 688 5.08 -12.19 -6.35
C SER A 688 4.76 -13.68 -6.38
N VAL A 689 4.97 -14.36 -5.26
CA VAL A 689 4.57 -15.77 -5.09
C VAL A 689 3.08 -15.84 -4.76
N TYR A 690 2.36 -16.77 -5.38
CA TYR A 690 0.96 -17.07 -5.09
C TYR A 690 0.80 -18.52 -4.64
N VAL A 691 0.01 -18.72 -3.59
CA VAL A 691 -0.41 -20.01 -3.03
C VAL A 691 -1.89 -20.24 -3.28
N THR A 692 -2.35 -21.46 -3.07
CA THR A 692 -3.74 -21.86 -3.24
C THR A 692 -4.41 -22.00 -1.88
N LEU A 693 -5.54 -21.31 -1.68
CA LEU A 693 -6.35 -21.38 -0.47
C LEU A 693 -7.65 -22.13 -0.76
N THR A 694 -8.17 -22.87 0.23
CA THR A 694 -9.56 -23.33 0.19
C THR A 694 -10.50 -22.13 0.15
N ASN A 695 -11.45 -22.14 -0.79
CA ASN A 695 -12.40 -21.04 -0.93
C ASN A 695 -13.52 -21.15 0.13
N PRO A 696 -13.63 -20.20 1.09
CA PRO A 696 -14.70 -20.24 2.09
C PRO A 696 -16.08 -19.90 1.51
N LEU A 697 -16.14 -19.48 0.24
CA LEU A 697 -17.36 -19.18 -0.49
C LEU A 697 -17.76 -20.28 -1.47
N ALA A 698 -16.98 -21.35 -1.65
CA ALA A 698 -17.41 -22.48 -2.47
C ALA A 698 -18.51 -23.27 -1.75
N ALA A 699 -19.45 -23.87 -2.49
CA ALA A 699 -20.35 -24.85 -1.87
C ALA A 699 -19.51 -26.03 -1.36
N PRO A 700 -19.87 -26.69 -0.24
CA PRO A 700 -19.24 -27.96 0.13
C PRO A 700 -19.34 -28.90 -1.07
N ALA A 701 -18.24 -29.59 -1.42
CA ALA A 701 -18.30 -30.63 -2.43
C ALA A 701 -19.40 -31.62 -2.01
N ALA A 702 -20.37 -31.81 -2.90
CA ALA A 702 -21.55 -32.65 -2.66
C ALA A 702 -21.18 -34.12 -2.51
#